data_AF-A0A2D5YV05-F1
#
_entry.id   AF-A0A2D5YV05-F1
#
_cell.length_a   1.000
_cell.length_b   1.000
_cell.length_c   1.000
_cell.angle_alpha   90.00
_cell.angle_beta   90.00
_cell.angle_gamma   90.00
#
_symmetry.space_group_name_H-M   'P 1'
#
loop_
_entity.id
_entity.type
_entity.pdbx_description
1 polymer ?
#
loop_
_entity_poly.entity_id
_entity_poly.type
_entity_poly.pdbx_seq_one_letter_code
_entity_poly.pdbx_strand_id
1 'polypeptide(L)'
;MGFPCPFSQPKRSAHIDRGPGAPSTTIAQLLDPHGESVARESTNIEMSWEPDALHIEARCVTADMDRIRALAAREAPFARDAWGDDALELQIDVNHTRHEYLHFILPPNGLAITYRGYNNRQEQGWNPRFEFNTWLEPDAWAVKVTLPFDLLGRVPAEGNTWGLNLMRVNPSEAHHYVQWAPTFGDALRPELFGELCFGAAPNTLTDTITSYANRAHERSTFFQQTINHIREPDTLEALGFADWHAWEAHMAQRIGPVSLRWDGIIPGADGIPASEHRRILDEADALAEQIGHWSDTPPDPAAINIAQLEALGDAWLLNPHRRYIDAFDNALRVHNVLMRQTLATITHPDQLDYKVNPYHDSQIVNTAIAAHAYINLSRAGLSPETHATMMWTVLRGGRFASFHIKSAYAYGNHQTYESAGLATVAALFPELRESDRWAAVASRTIRLHFEREVYPDGGYYERCGYHSVALSYAMHAAATVRLNEVEHRFAELMQPKTLRTMERMHDWLLSMNAPDGSFPAFGDCGASSHLGFLQRGAAFFGRPDFAWPLRQLAADMVPNGITPRQPDVKSDSLESQFTVMRDGWDPDSFYMAVDHGPMGGQHSHIDTLGFVAFAHGQPIAVDSGIGTSYEDPRYLDWFRSLQAHNCIVIDDLETQKVAERRFWNPGTETDVLGVRSRAYEHVLDLIHDRTIFFLKGVGWLLHDRITASAASDLGNRRIDWVLHAPFALQPDGPGTLHGTDDGVGLIVLAGSPDALASPELEQHPASIPLNAVRTMRLWDAVRRRGKDFTRDVTQLTFRQKRFAGNSCEFAVLLLPYRGTCPAAQLHRTDDG
;
A
#
# COMPACT_ATOMS: atom_id res chain seq x y z
N MET A 1 -20.40 17.03 -1.14
CA MET A 1 -21.47 16.03 -1.02
C MET A 1 -21.38 15.11 -2.23
N GLY A 2 -21.38 13.78 -2.06
CA GLY A 2 -21.17 12.82 -3.15
C GLY A 2 -22.35 12.74 -4.11
N PHE A 3 -22.14 12.19 -5.31
CA PHE A 3 -23.26 11.78 -6.16
C PHE A 3 -24.05 10.68 -5.43
N PRO A 4 -25.39 10.77 -5.33
CA PRO A 4 -26.18 9.75 -4.64
C PRO A 4 -25.96 8.37 -5.27
N CYS A 5 -25.77 7.35 -4.44
CA CYS A 5 -25.76 5.94 -4.86
C CYS A 5 -27.13 5.65 -5.49
N PRO A 6 -27.20 5.18 -6.75
CA PRO A 6 -28.48 4.93 -7.40
C PRO A 6 -29.18 3.66 -6.90
N PHE A 7 -28.50 2.85 -6.08
CA PHE A 7 -29.03 1.60 -5.54
C PHE A 7 -29.67 1.81 -4.17
N SER A 8 -30.66 0.97 -3.85
CA SER A 8 -31.21 0.86 -2.51
C SER A 8 -30.11 0.66 -1.47
N GLN A 9 -30.31 1.11 -0.23
CA GLN A 9 -29.39 0.88 0.88
C GLN A 9 -30.13 0.13 1.99
N PRO A 10 -30.25 -1.21 1.89
CA PRO A 10 -30.84 -2.01 2.95
C PRO A 10 -30.03 -1.82 4.22
N LYS A 11 -30.73 -1.79 5.35
CA LYS A 11 -30.14 -1.69 6.68
C LYS A 11 -30.67 -2.84 7.51
N ARG A 12 -29.78 -3.55 8.18
CA ARG A 12 -30.18 -4.46 9.26
C ARG A 12 -30.19 -3.69 10.56
N SER A 13 -31.17 -3.99 11.42
CA SER A 13 -31.24 -3.43 12.76
C SER A 13 -31.40 -4.57 13.76
N ALA A 14 -30.68 -4.48 14.88
CA ALA A 14 -30.81 -5.37 16.03
C ALA A 14 -31.23 -4.52 17.23
N HIS A 15 -32.24 -4.98 17.97
CA HIS A 15 -32.73 -4.32 19.18
C HIS A 15 -32.27 -5.11 20.39
N ILE A 16 -31.66 -4.48 21.38
CA ILE A 16 -31.24 -5.14 22.63
C ILE A 16 -31.87 -4.46 23.85
N ASP A 17 -32.53 -5.26 24.69
CA ASP A 17 -33.20 -4.79 25.91
C ASP A 17 -32.24 -4.69 27.09
N ARG A 18 -32.52 -3.74 27.99
CA ARG A 18 -31.70 -3.48 29.18
C ARG A 18 -32.08 -4.41 30.33
N GLY A 19 -31.11 -5.06 30.94
CA GLY A 19 -31.20 -5.51 32.33
C GLY A 19 -30.82 -6.97 32.60
N PRO A 20 -30.64 -7.34 33.89
CA PRO A 20 -30.22 -8.67 34.28
C PRO A 20 -31.31 -9.70 33.91
N GLY A 21 -30.98 -10.64 33.03
CA GLY A 21 -31.93 -11.65 32.54
C GLY A 21 -32.93 -11.14 31.49
N ALA A 22 -32.72 -9.95 30.92
CA ALA A 22 -33.41 -9.56 29.68
C ALA A 22 -33.07 -10.59 28.58
N PRO A 23 -34.03 -10.94 27.70
CA PRO A 23 -33.75 -11.86 26.61
C PRO A 23 -32.62 -11.30 25.75
N SER A 24 -31.60 -12.11 25.50
CA SER A 24 -30.57 -11.78 24.54
C SER A 24 -31.17 -11.71 23.14
N THR A 25 -30.61 -10.84 22.32
CA THR A 25 -30.98 -10.77 20.91
C THR A 25 -30.09 -11.70 20.13
N THR A 26 -30.69 -12.76 19.61
CA THR A 26 -30.02 -13.69 18.71
C THR A 26 -29.83 -13.03 17.34
N ILE A 27 -28.58 -12.88 16.95
CA ILE A 27 -28.14 -12.55 15.60
C ILE A 27 -27.60 -13.83 14.96
N ALA A 28 -28.19 -14.22 13.85
CA ALA A 28 -27.78 -15.37 13.05
C ALA A 28 -27.83 -15.00 11.56
N GLN A 29 -27.61 -15.97 10.67
CA GLN A 29 -27.71 -15.80 9.22
C GLN A 29 -26.81 -14.67 8.71
N LEU A 30 -25.53 -14.78 9.05
CA LEU A 30 -24.47 -14.00 8.38
C LEU A 30 -24.53 -14.30 6.89
N LEU A 31 -24.28 -13.29 6.07
CA LEU A 31 -24.34 -13.36 4.62
C LEU A 31 -22.92 -13.31 4.06
N ASP A 32 -22.76 -13.81 2.83
CA ASP A 32 -21.56 -13.50 2.07
C ASP A 32 -21.40 -11.98 1.87
N PRO A 33 -20.20 -11.51 1.51
CA PRO A 33 -19.92 -10.08 1.43
C PRO A 33 -20.76 -9.29 0.42
N HIS A 34 -21.31 -9.95 -0.60
CA HIS A 34 -22.16 -9.38 -1.63
C HIS A 34 -23.66 -9.48 -1.29
N GLY A 35 -24.01 -10.21 -0.23
CA GLY A 35 -25.39 -10.37 0.23
C GLY A 35 -26.22 -11.32 -0.63
N GLU A 36 -25.59 -12.24 -1.36
CA GLU A 36 -26.24 -13.15 -2.31
C GLU A 36 -26.76 -14.44 -1.65
N SER A 37 -26.11 -14.86 -0.58
CA SER A 37 -26.29 -16.16 0.08
C SER A 37 -25.99 -16.07 1.58
N VAL A 38 -26.52 -17.04 2.33
CA VAL A 38 -26.26 -17.21 3.77
C VAL A 38 -25.01 -18.07 3.97
N ALA A 39 -24.25 -17.79 5.03
CA ALA A 39 -23.10 -18.55 5.46
C ALA A 39 -23.34 -20.07 5.45
N ARG A 40 -22.35 -20.83 4.96
CA ARG A 40 -22.40 -22.30 4.96
C ARG A 40 -22.28 -22.84 6.37
N GLU A 41 -21.38 -22.27 7.15
CA GLU A 41 -21.16 -22.62 8.55
C GLU A 41 -21.88 -21.63 9.47
N SER A 42 -22.76 -22.16 10.32
CA SER A 42 -23.59 -21.33 11.18
C SER A 42 -22.78 -20.62 12.26
N THR A 43 -23.09 -19.34 12.47
CA THR A 43 -22.58 -18.52 13.56
C THR A 43 -23.78 -17.89 14.25
N ASN A 44 -24.02 -18.26 15.51
CA ASN A 44 -25.09 -17.70 16.33
C ASN A 44 -24.47 -16.78 17.36
N ILE A 45 -24.93 -15.53 17.41
CA ILE A 45 -24.39 -14.47 18.25
C ILE A 45 -25.52 -13.97 19.15
N GLU A 46 -25.37 -14.08 20.45
CA GLU A 46 -26.26 -13.52 21.45
C GLU A 46 -25.67 -12.20 21.95
N MET A 47 -26.50 -11.15 21.95
CA MET A 47 -26.11 -9.84 22.48
C MET A 47 -27.07 -9.39 23.58
N SER A 48 -26.53 -8.85 24.66
CA SER A 48 -27.28 -8.24 25.75
C SER A 48 -26.49 -7.09 26.37
N TRP A 49 -27.14 -6.24 27.16
CA TRP A 49 -26.45 -5.16 27.84
C TRP A 49 -26.97 -4.89 29.26
N GLU A 50 -26.04 -4.53 30.13
CA GLU A 50 -26.26 -4.10 31.50
C GLU A 50 -25.87 -2.61 31.65
N PRO A 51 -26.13 -1.92 32.77
CA PRO A 51 -25.82 -0.49 32.91
C PRO A 51 -24.36 -0.10 32.64
N ASP A 52 -23.41 -1.03 32.78
CA ASP A 52 -21.96 -0.81 32.75
C ASP A 52 -21.25 -1.49 31.57
N ALA A 53 -21.87 -2.47 30.90
CA ALA A 53 -21.22 -3.21 29.82
C ALA A 53 -22.17 -3.73 28.73
N LEU A 54 -21.58 -3.98 27.56
CA LEU A 54 -22.16 -4.76 26.47
C LEU A 54 -21.60 -6.19 26.53
N HIS A 55 -22.48 -7.19 26.48
CA HIS A 55 -22.10 -8.61 26.48
C HIS A 55 -22.40 -9.22 25.12
N ILE A 56 -21.43 -9.97 24.59
CA ILE A 56 -21.60 -10.77 23.38
C ILE A 56 -21.14 -12.20 23.67
N GLU A 57 -21.95 -13.17 23.29
CA GLU A 57 -21.62 -14.59 23.30
C GLU A 57 -21.88 -15.17 21.92
N ALA A 58 -20.93 -15.91 21.33
CA ALA A 58 -21.12 -16.51 20.02
C ALA A 58 -20.70 -17.97 19.99
N ARG A 59 -21.44 -18.75 19.21
CA ARG A 59 -21.13 -20.15 18.88
C ARG A 59 -20.87 -20.27 17.38
N CYS A 60 -19.65 -20.65 17.04
CA CYS A 60 -19.12 -20.74 15.68
C CYS A 60 -19.00 -22.21 15.27
N VAL A 61 -19.99 -22.74 14.54
CA VAL A 61 -19.99 -24.13 14.06
C VAL A 61 -18.94 -24.29 12.98
N THR A 62 -18.20 -25.40 12.97
CA THR A 62 -17.27 -25.72 11.89
C THR A 62 -17.22 -27.22 11.62
N ALA A 63 -17.06 -27.58 10.35
CA ALA A 63 -16.77 -28.97 9.98
C ALA A 63 -15.30 -29.35 10.24
N ASP A 64 -14.41 -28.35 10.40
CA ASP A 64 -12.96 -28.52 10.54
C ASP A 64 -12.48 -28.12 11.94
N MET A 65 -12.80 -28.95 12.92
CA MET A 65 -12.37 -28.74 14.31
C MET A 65 -10.87 -28.98 14.52
N ASP A 66 -10.16 -29.67 13.62
CA ASP A 66 -8.72 -29.88 13.74
C ASP A 66 -7.96 -28.58 13.49
N ARG A 67 -8.38 -27.79 12.48
CA ARG A 67 -7.90 -26.41 12.27
C ARG A 67 -8.13 -25.56 13.53
N ILE A 68 -9.33 -25.59 14.10
CA ILE A 68 -9.65 -24.79 15.30
C ILE A 68 -8.81 -25.18 16.52
N ARG A 69 -8.57 -26.49 16.73
CA ARG A 69 -7.69 -26.96 17.81
C ARG A 69 -6.26 -26.48 17.63
N ALA A 70 -5.76 -26.49 16.39
CA ALA A 70 -4.43 -25.95 16.08
C ALA A 70 -4.36 -24.44 16.34
N LEU A 71 -5.42 -23.69 16.02
CA LEU A 71 -5.50 -22.26 16.31
C LEU A 71 -5.53 -21.97 17.80
N ALA A 72 -6.40 -22.66 18.55
CA ALA A 72 -6.55 -22.47 19.99
C ALA A 72 -5.26 -22.77 20.78
N ALA A 73 -4.36 -23.59 20.24
CA ALA A 73 -3.08 -23.95 20.86
C ALA A 73 -1.95 -22.92 20.60
N ARG A 74 -2.16 -21.89 19.77
CA ARG A 74 -1.12 -20.88 19.46
C ARG A 74 -0.92 -19.92 20.63
N GLU A 75 0.32 -19.78 21.10
CA GLU A 75 0.70 -18.95 22.24
C GLU A 75 1.01 -17.48 21.89
N ALA A 76 1.00 -17.13 20.60
CA ALA A 76 1.28 -15.77 20.11
C ALA A 76 0.08 -15.17 19.37
N PRO A 77 -0.09 -13.83 19.38
CA PRO A 77 -1.04 -13.15 18.50
C PRO A 77 -0.72 -13.45 17.04
N PHE A 78 -1.74 -13.43 16.20
CA PHE A 78 -1.55 -13.63 14.77
C PHE A 78 -0.83 -12.41 14.16
N ALA A 79 0.22 -12.66 13.38
CA ALA A 79 0.77 -11.67 12.47
C ALA A 79 -0.34 -11.16 11.53
N ARG A 80 -0.19 -9.94 11.02
CA ARG A 80 -1.24 -9.26 10.26
C ARG A 80 -1.85 -10.08 9.12
N ASP A 81 -1.00 -10.80 8.42
CA ASP A 81 -1.39 -11.55 7.23
C ASP A 81 -1.84 -12.99 7.57
N ALA A 82 -1.86 -13.36 8.85
CA ALA A 82 -2.29 -14.65 9.38
C ALA A 82 -3.67 -14.60 10.08
N TRP A 83 -4.38 -13.46 10.08
CA TRP A 83 -5.72 -13.30 10.70
C TRP A 83 -6.81 -14.16 10.05
N GLY A 84 -6.54 -14.70 8.85
CA GLY A 84 -7.47 -15.43 8.00
C GLY A 84 -7.94 -16.80 8.52
N ASP A 85 -7.44 -17.29 9.65
CA ASP A 85 -7.54 -18.72 9.96
C ASP A 85 -8.83 -19.16 10.69
N ASP A 86 -9.50 -18.32 11.49
CA ASP A 86 -10.92 -18.33 11.94
C ASP A 86 -11.03 -17.31 13.09
N ALA A 87 -11.96 -16.35 13.04
CA ALA A 87 -12.14 -15.39 14.13
C ALA A 87 -13.54 -14.75 14.08
N LEU A 88 -14.07 -14.37 15.25
CA LEU A 88 -15.24 -13.49 15.34
C LEU A 88 -14.73 -12.04 15.34
N GLU A 89 -15.28 -11.20 14.46
CA GLU A 89 -14.94 -9.78 14.41
C GLU A 89 -16.14 -8.91 14.78
N LEU A 90 -15.89 -7.91 15.63
CA LEU A 90 -16.88 -6.92 16.08
C LEU A 90 -16.45 -5.53 15.64
N GLN A 91 -17.29 -4.87 14.83
CA GLN A 91 -17.05 -3.51 14.36
C GLN A 91 -18.15 -2.59 14.88
N ILE A 92 -17.78 -1.67 15.77
CA ILE A 92 -18.73 -0.85 16.54
C ILE A 92 -18.46 0.64 16.30
N ASP A 93 -19.39 1.31 15.63
CA ASP A 93 -19.43 2.76 15.47
C ASP A 93 -20.34 3.36 16.56
N VAL A 94 -19.74 3.57 17.74
CA VAL A 94 -20.39 4.04 18.98
C VAL A 94 -21.08 5.41 18.81
N ASN A 95 -20.60 6.23 17.88
CA ASN A 95 -21.10 7.57 17.65
C ASN A 95 -22.00 7.67 16.41
N HIS A 96 -22.22 6.54 15.71
CA HIS A 96 -22.98 6.46 14.46
C HIS A 96 -22.49 7.46 13.39
N THR A 97 -21.18 7.65 13.36
CA THR A 97 -20.48 8.57 12.43
C THR A 97 -20.49 8.07 10.99
N ARG A 98 -20.70 6.76 10.79
CA ARG A 98 -20.57 6.07 9.50
C ARG A 98 -19.17 6.20 8.88
N HIS A 99 -18.17 6.41 9.73
CA HIS A 99 -16.78 6.67 9.33
C HIS A 99 -15.78 6.04 10.30
N GLU A 100 -15.96 6.25 11.60
CA GLU A 100 -15.08 5.76 12.65
C GLU A 100 -15.72 4.56 13.36
N TYR A 101 -14.91 3.56 13.70
CA TYR A 101 -15.38 2.39 14.44
C TYR A 101 -14.28 1.79 15.31
N LEU A 102 -14.67 1.08 16.35
CA LEU A 102 -13.80 0.22 17.14
C LEU A 102 -13.86 -1.18 16.55
N HIS A 103 -12.71 -1.82 16.37
CA HIS A 103 -12.62 -3.15 15.79
C HIS A 103 -11.99 -4.12 16.78
N PHE A 104 -12.67 -5.23 17.04
CA PHE A 104 -12.19 -6.32 17.88
C PHE A 104 -12.16 -7.60 17.07
N ILE A 105 -11.00 -8.24 16.99
CA ILE A 105 -10.82 -9.56 16.37
C ILE A 105 -10.60 -10.55 17.50
N LEU A 106 -11.47 -11.55 17.58
CA LEU A 106 -11.60 -12.48 18.70
C LEU A 106 -11.36 -13.92 18.20
N PRO A 107 -10.09 -14.37 18.13
CA PRO A 107 -9.73 -15.70 17.65
C PRO A 107 -9.87 -16.81 18.71
N PRO A 108 -9.89 -18.10 18.33
CA PRO A 108 -10.03 -19.23 19.25
C PRO A 108 -9.00 -19.34 20.39
N ASN A 109 -7.79 -18.77 20.25
CA ASN A 109 -6.72 -18.86 21.24
C ASN A 109 -6.84 -17.85 22.40
N GLY A 110 -7.88 -17.01 22.42
CA GLY A 110 -8.09 -16.07 23.52
C GLY A 110 -7.16 -14.83 23.50
N LEU A 111 -6.38 -14.64 22.45
CA LEU A 111 -5.52 -13.46 22.27
C LEU A 111 -6.19 -12.44 21.33
N ALA A 112 -6.94 -11.51 21.90
CA ALA A 112 -7.67 -10.51 21.12
C ALA A 112 -6.74 -9.50 20.45
N ILE A 113 -7.18 -9.01 19.29
CA ILE A 113 -6.50 -7.96 18.53
C ILE A 113 -7.49 -6.81 18.33
N THR A 114 -7.05 -5.58 18.58
CA THR A 114 -7.92 -4.41 18.57
C THR A 114 -7.37 -3.27 17.73
N TYR A 115 -8.27 -2.57 17.03
CA TYR A 115 -7.96 -1.42 16.18
C TYR A 115 -8.95 -0.29 16.35
N ARG A 116 -8.50 0.91 16.05
CA ARG A 116 -9.41 1.99 15.63
C ARG A 116 -9.51 1.97 14.11
N GLY A 117 -10.74 1.92 13.61
CA GLY A 117 -11.04 1.87 12.18
C GLY A 117 -11.54 3.20 11.65
N TYR A 118 -11.13 3.55 10.43
CA TYR A 118 -11.59 4.73 9.70
C TYR A 118 -11.74 4.36 8.22
N ASN A 119 -12.94 4.05 7.72
CA ASN A 119 -13.20 3.57 6.35
C ASN A 119 -12.05 2.71 5.77
N ASN A 120 -12.08 1.39 5.88
CA ASN A 120 -11.05 0.49 5.31
C ASN A 120 -9.58 0.75 5.68
N ARG A 121 -9.34 1.64 6.64
CA ARG A 121 -8.07 1.78 7.35
C ARG A 121 -8.21 1.32 8.79
N GLN A 122 -7.22 0.61 9.29
CA GLN A 122 -7.07 0.27 10.70
C GLN A 122 -5.83 0.97 11.28
N GLU A 123 -5.96 1.51 12.48
CA GLU A 123 -4.92 2.16 13.27
C GLU A 123 -4.59 1.29 14.48
N GLN A 124 -3.31 0.95 14.62
CA GLN A 124 -2.75 0.15 15.72
C GLN A 124 -2.52 0.99 16.99
N GLY A 125 -2.27 0.32 18.11
CA GLY A 125 -1.91 0.95 19.39
C GLY A 125 -3.08 1.22 20.34
N TRP A 126 -4.31 0.93 19.94
CA TRP A 126 -5.45 0.91 20.85
C TRP A 126 -5.65 -0.51 21.40
N ASN A 127 -5.09 -0.78 22.59
CA ASN A 127 -5.11 -2.08 23.25
C ASN A 127 -5.82 -2.02 24.61
N PRO A 128 -7.17 -1.93 24.63
CA PRO A 128 -7.90 -1.82 25.87
C PRO A 128 -7.91 -3.16 26.62
N ARG A 129 -8.10 -3.11 27.95
CA ARG A 129 -8.32 -4.32 28.77
C ARG A 129 -9.81 -4.62 28.87
N PHE A 130 -10.20 -5.86 28.58
CA PHE A 130 -11.58 -6.34 28.66
C PHE A 130 -11.63 -7.85 28.91
N GLU A 131 -12.79 -8.38 29.29
CA GLU A 131 -12.96 -9.82 29.51
C GLU A 131 -13.27 -10.52 28.19
N PHE A 132 -12.46 -11.51 27.84
CA PHE A 132 -12.59 -12.31 26.62
C PHE A 132 -12.20 -13.76 26.95
N ASN A 133 -13.14 -14.69 26.72
CA ASN A 133 -12.94 -16.10 26.98
C ASN A 133 -13.38 -16.92 25.78
N THR A 134 -12.62 -17.97 25.45
CA THR A 134 -12.95 -18.93 24.40
C THR A 134 -12.97 -20.35 24.95
N TRP A 135 -13.77 -21.22 24.33
CA TRP A 135 -13.77 -22.65 24.62
C TRP A 135 -14.11 -23.46 23.38
N LEU A 136 -13.71 -24.74 23.41
CA LEU A 136 -13.96 -25.68 22.32
C LEU A 136 -15.13 -26.61 22.67
N GLU A 137 -15.96 -26.87 21.67
CA GLU A 137 -17.06 -27.84 21.69
C GLU A 137 -16.78 -28.97 20.68
N PRO A 138 -17.60 -30.04 20.60
CA PRO A 138 -17.36 -31.14 19.66
C PRO A 138 -17.39 -30.73 18.17
N ASP A 139 -18.24 -29.79 17.79
CA ASP A 139 -18.52 -29.33 16.41
C ASP A 139 -18.45 -27.80 16.25
N ALA A 140 -17.95 -27.10 17.27
CA ALA A 140 -17.88 -25.65 17.29
C ALA A 140 -16.76 -25.16 18.21
N TRP A 141 -16.44 -23.87 18.08
CA TRP A 141 -15.83 -23.11 19.16
C TRP A 141 -16.75 -21.97 19.55
N ALA A 142 -16.58 -21.48 20.76
CA ALA A 142 -17.41 -20.42 21.28
C ALA A 142 -16.57 -19.36 21.98
N VAL A 143 -17.14 -18.16 22.04
CA VAL A 143 -16.53 -16.97 22.59
C VAL A 143 -17.53 -16.23 23.44
N LYS A 144 -17.06 -15.70 24.57
CA LYS A 144 -17.78 -14.74 25.39
C LYS A 144 -16.91 -13.52 25.65
N VAL A 145 -17.46 -12.33 25.39
CA VAL A 145 -16.79 -11.05 25.59
C VAL A 145 -17.69 -10.07 26.35
N THR A 146 -17.09 -9.38 27.32
CA THR A 146 -17.72 -8.27 28.06
C THR A 146 -16.96 -6.99 27.74
N LEU A 147 -17.64 -6.02 27.14
CA LEU A 147 -17.07 -4.73 26.76
C LEU A 147 -17.63 -3.62 27.68
N PRO A 148 -16.84 -3.13 28.66
CA PRO A 148 -17.27 -2.03 29.50
C PRO A 148 -17.58 -0.76 28.69
N PHE A 149 -18.60 -0.01 29.06
CA PHE A 149 -18.94 1.23 28.34
C PHE A 149 -17.90 2.33 28.53
N ASP A 150 -17.17 2.32 29.64
CA ASP A 150 -16.01 3.20 29.84
C ASP A 150 -14.91 2.94 28.80
N LEU A 151 -14.72 1.67 28.40
CA LEU A 151 -13.81 1.30 27.31
C LEU A 151 -14.34 1.78 25.96
N LEU A 152 -15.64 1.61 25.70
CA LEU A 152 -16.28 2.05 24.46
C LEU A 152 -16.41 3.57 24.37
N GLY A 153 -16.17 4.28 25.48
CA GLY A 153 -16.20 5.74 25.58
C GLY A 153 -17.59 6.35 25.69
N ARG A 154 -18.64 5.52 25.78
CA ARG A 154 -20.04 5.96 25.85
C ARG A 154 -20.96 4.91 26.45
N VAL A 155 -21.72 5.31 27.46
CA VAL A 155 -22.89 4.55 27.94
C VAL A 155 -24.09 4.90 27.05
N PRO A 156 -24.77 3.92 26.44
CA PRO A 156 -25.96 4.17 25.64
C PRO A 156 -27.16 4.50 26.54
N ALA A 157 -28.02 5.41 26.10
CA ALA A 157 -29.36 5.59 26.63
C ALA A 157 -30.37 4.77 25.83
N GLU A 158 -31.51 4.45 26.45
CA GLU A 158 -32.63 3.82 25.75
C GLU A 158 -33.08 4.69 24.57
N GLY A 159 -33.29 4.07 23.42
CA GLY A 159 -33.51 4.70 22.11
C GLY A 159 -32.25 5.11 21.35
N ASN A 160 -31.04 4.93 21.89
CA ASN A 160 -29.81 5.19 21.11
C ASN A 160 -29.59 4.15 20.03
N THR A 161 -28.91 4.58 18.97
CA THR A 161 -28.47 3.73 17.85
C THR A 161 -26.98 3.88 17.65
N TRP A 162 -26.28 2.75 17.54
CA TRP A 162 -24.88 2.66 17.12
C TRP A 162 -24.78 1.98 15.76
N GLY A 163 -23.70 2.21 15.02
CA GLY A 163 -23.38 1.38 13.86
C GLY A 163 -22.75 0.06 14.31
N LEU A 164 -23.15 -1.05 13.70
CA LEU A 164 -22.66 -2.38 14.04
C LEU A 164 -22.47 -3.23 12.80
N ASN A 165 -21.33 -3.90 12.70
CA ASN A 165 -21.17 -5.09 11.87
C ASN A 165 -20.54 -6.21 12.70
N LEU A 166 -21.02 -7.42 12.45
CA LEU A 166 -20.57 -8.64 13.09
C LEU A 166 -20.12 -9.58 11.99
N MET A 167 -18.91 -10.12 12.10
CA MET A 167 -18.34 -10.94 11.05
C MET A 167 -17.73 -12.19 11.62
N ARG A 168 -17.60 -13.20 10.77
CA ARG A 168 -16.75 -14.35 11.03
C ARG A 168 -15.82 -14.54 9.83
N VAL A 169 -14.52 -14.46 10.08
CA VAL A 169 -13.51 -14.93 9.13
C VAL A 169 -13.51 -16.45 9.19
N ASN A 170 -13.67 -17.10 8.05
CA ASN A 170 -13.75 -18.54 7.92
C ASN A 170 -13.31 -18.99 6.51
N PRO A 171 -12.13 -19.59 6.36
CA PRO A 171 -11.62 -20.16 5.12
C PRO A 171 -12.55 -21.14 4.38
N SER A 172 -13.52 -21.74 5.06
CA SER A 172 -14.52 -22.64 4.44
C SER A 172 -15.56 -21.90 3.57
N GLU A 173 -15.70 -20.59 3.76
CA GLU A 173 -16.65 -19.74 3.02
C GLU A 173 -16.05 -19.29 1.68
N ALA A 174 -16.91 -19.05 0.68
CA ALA A 174 -16.47 -18.74 -0.69
C ALA A 174 -15.59 -17.47 -0.79
N HIS A 175 -15.80 -16.51 0.11
CA HIS A 175 -15.03 -15.27 0.19
C HIS A 175 -14.19 -15.18 1.47
N HIS A 176 -13.94 -16.31 2.14
CA HIS A 176 -13.19 -16.43 3.39
C HIS A 176 -13.77 -15.67 4.61
N TYR A 177 -14.90 -14.98 4.47
CA TYR A 177 -15.63 -14.40 5.59
C TYR A 177 -17.11 -14.19 5.28
N VAL A 178 -17.89 -14.05 6.33
CA VAL A 178 -19.32 -13.74 6.29
C VAL A 178 -19.64 -12.64 7.29
N GLN A 179 -20.70 -11.88 7.04
CA GLN A 179 -21.02 -10.70 7.84
C GLN A 179 -22.52 -10.47 8.02
N TRP A 180 -22.87 -9.78 9.09
CA TRP A 180 -24.26 -9.50 9.42
C TRP A 180 -24.84 -8.44 8.49
N ALA A 181 -24.11 -7.37 8.19
CA ALA A 181 -24.52 -6.34 7.24
C ALA A 181 -23.57 -6.32 6.02
N PRO A 182 -23.95 -6.91 4.87
CA PRO A 182 -23.13 -6.91 3.67
C PRO A 182 -22.64 -5.53 3.25
N THR A 183 -21.34 -5.45 2.98
CA THR A 183 -20.64 -4.24 2.53
C THR A 183 -20.40 -4.20 1.02
N PHE A 184 -20.81 -5.24 0.29
CA PHE A 184 -20.72 -5.34 -1.18
C PHE A 184 -19.29 -5.13 -1.71
N GLY A 185 -18.32 -5.76 -1.04
CA GLY A 185 -16.89 -5.61 -1.32
C GLY A 185 -16.08 -5.76 -0.02
N ASP A 186 -15.22 -4.79 0.27
CA ASP A 186 -14.40 -4.72 1.50
C ASP A 186 -15.28 -4.70 2.77
N ALA A 187 -14.95 -5.50 3.78
CA ALA A 187 -15.64 -5.58 5.06
C ALA A 187 -15.60 -4.29 5.88
N LEU A 188 -14.59 -3.45 5.69
CA LEU A 188 -14.28 -2.33 6.57
C LEU A 188 -15.01 -1.04 6.15
N ARG A 189 -16.31 -1.13 5.84
CA ARG A 189 -17.11 -0.04 5.25
C ARG A 189 -18.21 0.45 6.21
N PRO A 190 -17.89 1.32 7.19
CA PRO A 190 -18.79 1.73 8.26
C PRO A 190 -20.06 2.45 7.79
N GLU A 191 -20.02 3.05 6.59
CA GLU A 191 -21.21 3.63 5.96
C GLU A 191 -22.26 2.59 5.56
N LEU A 192 -21.90 1.31 5.51
CA LEU A 192 -22.78 0.18 5.20
C LEU A 192 -23.14 -0.68 6.41
N PHE A 193 -22.63 -0.36 7.61
CA PHE A 193 -22.93 -1.13 8.82
C PHE A 193 -24.43 -1.18 9.14
N GLY A 194 -24.85 -2.23 9.83
CA GLY A 194 -26.17 -2.30 10.43
C GLY A 194 -26.31 -1.32 11.60
N GLU A 195 -27.46 -1.38 12.27
CA GLU A 195 -27.81 -0.50 13.38
C GLU A 195 -28.09 -1.32 14.63
N LEU A 196 -27.34 -1.07 15.70
CA LEU A 196 -27.61 -1.60 17.03
C LEU A 196 -28.44 -0.59 17.81
N CYS A 197 -29.68 -0.93 18.13
CA CYS A 197 -30.64 -0.09 18.83
C CYS A 197 -30.80 -0.55 20.27
N PHE A 198 -30.63 0.36 21.23
CA PHE A 198 -30.78 0.07 22.65
C PHE A 198 -32.24 0.29 23.08
N GLY A 199 -33.02 -0.78 23.25
CA GLY A 199 -34.42 -0.74 23.65
C GLY A 199 -35.37 -1.50 22.72
N ALA A 200 -36.57 -1.81 23.23
CA ALA A 200 -37.54 -2.69 22.61
C ALA A 200 -38.17 -2.11 21.32
N ALA A 201 -38.27 -2.94 20.28
CA ALA A 201 -39.10 -2.68 19.11
C ALA A 201 -39.65 -4.00 18.53
N PRO A 202 -40.73 -3.97 17.75
CA PRO A 202 -41.19 -5.15 17.04
C PRO A 202 -40.17 -5.56 15.97
N ASN A 203 -39.42 -6.63 16.24
CA ASN A 203 -38.53 -7.28 15.29
C ASN A 203 -39.31 -7.67 14.03
N THR A 204 -39.08 -6.97 12.93
CA THR A 204 -39.46 -7.44 11.58
C THR A 204 -38.20 -7.89 10.86
N LEU A 205 -37.66 -9.03 11.31
CA LEU A 205 -36.43 -9.61 10.77
C LEU A 205 -36.60 -10.11 9.31
N THR A 206 -37.83 -10.25 8.82
CA THR A 206 -38.15 -11.05 7.63
C THR A 206 -37.94 -10.33 6.29
N ASP A 207 -37.95 -8.99 6.24
CA ASP A 207 -37.84 -8.24 4.96
C ASP A 207 -36.38 -7.87 4.58
N THR A 208 -35.44 -8.00 5.51
CA THR A 208 -34.08 -7.46 5.34
C THR A 208 -33.18 -8.32 4.45
N ILE A 209 -33.17 -9.65 4.56
CA ILE A 209 -32.31 -10.53 3.72
C ILE A 209 -32.65 -10.38 2.23
N THR A 210 -33.93 -10.45 1.90
CA THR A 210 -34.43 -10.25 0.53
C THR A 210 -34.02 -8.90 -0.02
N SER A 211 -33.97 -7.84 0.79
CA SER A 211 -33.54 -6.51 0.34
C SER A 211 -32.04 -6.44 0.01
N TYR A 212 -31.17 -7.20 0.69
CA TYR A 212 -29.76 -7.33 0.31
C TYR A 212 -29.60 -8.07 -1.01
N ALA A 213 -30.30 -9.19 -1.18
CA ALA A 213 -30.30 -9.94 -2.44
C ALA A 213 -30.84 -9.09 -3.61
N ASN A 214 -31.91 -8.32 -3.39
CA ASN A 214 -32.44 -7.40 -4.39
C ASN A 214 -31.43 -6.31 -4.76
N ARG A 215 -30.72 -5.72 -3.78
CA ARG A 215 -29.66 -4.74 -4.05
C ARG A 215 -28.50 -5.36 -4.84
N ALA A 216 -28.08 -6.57 -4.49
CA ALA A 216 -27.05 -7.30 -5.23
C ALA A 216 -27.48 -7.50 -6.69
N HIS A 217 -28.73 -7.91 -6.91
CA HIS A 217 -29.33 -8.06 -8.23
C HIS A 217 -29.41 -6.74 -9.02
N GLU A 218 -29.82 -5.64 -8.39
CA GLU A 218 -29.83 -4.30 -9.00
C GLU A 218 -28.43 -3.87 -9.46
N ARG A 219 -27.41 -4.07 -8.62
CA ARG A 219 -26.00 -3.75 -8.94
C ARG A 219 -25.49 -4.60 -10.11
N SER A 220 -25.74 -5.91 -10.08
CA SER A 220 -25.36 -6.83 -11.16
C SER A 220 -26.05 -6.46 -12.48
N THR A 221 -27.35 -6.17 -12.44
CA THR A 221 -28.12 -5.74 -13.61
C THR A 221 -27.56 -4.44 -14.20
N PHE A 222 -27.28 -3.44 -13.36
CA PHE A 222 -26.69 -2.18 -13.80
C PHE A 222 -25.33 -2.39 -14.46
N PHE A 223 -24.47 -3.21 -13.86
CA PHE A 223 -23.15 -3.55 -14.37
C PHE A 223 -23.24 -4.22 -15.74
N GLN A 224 -24.11 -5.23 -15.89
CA GLN A 224 -24.30 -5.91 -17.17
C GLN A 224 -24.77 -4.95 -18.28
N GLN A 225 -25.80 -4.15 -17.99
CA GLN A 225 -26.43 -3.29 -18.99
C GLN A 225 -25.58 -2.06 -19.37
N THR A 226 -24.85 -1.49 -18.42
CA THR A 226 -24.13 -0.21 -18.61
C THR A 226 -22.67 -0.41 -19.01
N ILE A 227 -22.08 -1.56 -18.66
CA ILE A 227 -20.64 -1.82 -18.78
C ILE A 227 -20.36 -3.06 -19.65
N ASN A 228 -20.91 -4.25 -19.33
CA ASN A 228 -20.56 -5.48 -20.08
C ASN A 228 -21.14 -5.52 -21.51
N HIS A 229 -22.34 -4.98 -21.72
CA HIS A 229 -23.08 -5.13 -22.97
C HIS A 229 -22.97 -3.93 -23.94
N ILE A 230 -21.91 -3.12 -23.82
CA ILE A 230 -21.63 -2.02 -24.77
C ILE A 230 -21.36 -2.63 -26.16
N ARG A 231 -22.08 -2.14 -27.18
CA ARG A 231 -21.91 -2.52 -28.59
C ARG A 231 -21.08 -1.47 -29.32
N GLU A 232 -20.49 -1.86 -30.45
CA GLU A 232 -19.65 -0.95 -31.24
C GLU A 232 -20.38 0.29 -31.77
N PRO A 233 -21.64 0.23 -32.25
CA PRO A 233 -22.38 1.46 -32.61
C PRO A 233 -22.55 2.44 -31.45
N ASP A 234 -22.62 1.93 -30.22
CA ASP A 234 -22.75 2.76 -29.02
C ASP A 234 -21.47 3.60 -28.78
N THR A 235 -20.31 3.17 -29.31
CA THR A 235 -19.03 3.89 -29.19
C THR A 235 -18.98 5.15 -30.05
N LEU A 236 -19.43 5.08 -31.31
CA LEU A 236 -19.55 6.25 -32.19
C LEU A 236 -20.62 7.21 -31.69
N GLU A 237 -21.75 6.68 -31.21
CA GLU A 237 -22.81 7.51 -30.63
C GLU A 237 -22.30 8.28 -29.41
N ALA A 238 -21.54 7.63 -28.53
CA ALA A 238 -20.97 8.27 -27.34
C ALA A 238 -19.92 9.33 -27.66
N LEU A 239 -19.16 9.18 -28.75
CA LEU A 239 -18.25 10.20 -29.26
C LEU A 239 -18.98 11.35 -29.99
N GLY A 240 -20.20 11.10 -30.50
CA GLY A 240 -20.98 12.09 -31.25
C GLY A 240 -20.62 12.21 -32.72
N PHE A 241 -20.03 11.17 -33.33
CA PHE A 241 -19.64 11.15 -34.75
C PHE A 241 -20.49 10.16 -35.56
N ALA A 242 -20.67 10.46 -36.85
CA ALA A 242 -21.49 9.64 -37.75
C ALA A 242 -20.79 8.35 -38.18
N ASP A 243 -19.47 8.40 -38.36
CA ASP A 243 -18.62 7.27 -38.75
C ASP A 243 -17.17 7.50 -38.29
N TRP A 244 -16.32 6.47 -38.46
CA TRP A 244 -14.92 6.53 -38.08
C TRP A 244 -14.08 7.49 -38.93
N HIS A 245 -14.51 7.78 -40.16
CA HIS A 245 -13.80 8.73 -41.02
C HIS A 245 -13.98 10.17 -40.50
N ALA A 246 -15.17 10.51 -40.02
CA ALA A 246 -15.43 11.79 -39.36
C ALA A 246 -14.61 11.93 -38.07
N TRP A 247 -14.45 10.85 -37.31
CA TRP A 247 -13.58 10.81 -36.13
C TRP A 247 -12.10 11.01 -36.47
N GLU A 248 -11.58 10.30 -37.48
CA GLU A 248 -10.20 10.47 -37.97
C GLU A 248 -9.94 11.90 -38.44
N ALA A 249 -10.87 12.46 -39.22
CA ALA A 249 -10.77 13.84 -39.72
C ALA A 249 -10.74 14.85 -38.56
N HIS A 250 -11.54 14.63 -37.51
CA HIS A 250 -11.52 15.45 -36.30
C HIS A 250 -10.18 15.35 -35.56
N MET A 251 -9.67 14.14 -35.34
CA MET A 251 -8.38 13.89 -34.69
C MET A 251 -7.19 14.48 -35.46
N ALA A 252 -7.26 14.50 -36.80
CA ALA A 252 -6.22 15.09 -37.65
C ALA A 252 -6.23 16.63 -37.65
N GLN A 253 -7.38 17.26 -37.42
CA GLN A 253 -7.54 18.72 -37.41
C GLN A 253 -7.25 19.36 -36.05
N ARG A 254 -7.31 18.58 -34.97
CA ARG A 254 -7.15 19.08 -33.61
C ARG A 254 -5.66 19.21 -33.25
N ILE A 255 -5.31 20.29 -32.54
CA ILE A 255 -3.95 20.54 -32.02
C ILE A 255 -3.53 19.44 -31.03
N GLY A 256 -4.51 18.89 -30.29
CA GLY A 256 -4.40 17.66 -29.50
C GLY A 256 -5.27 16.52 -30.04
N PRO A 257 -5.37 15.36 -29.36
CA PRO A 257 -4.79 15.12 -28.05
C PRO A 257 -3.26 15.00 -28.11
N VAL A 258 -2.61 15.56 -27.09
CA VAL A 258 -1.19 15.36 -26.81
C VAL A 258 -1.11 14.24 -25.78
N SER A 259 -0.65 13.06 -26.20
CA SER A 259 -0.45 11.95 -25.28
C SER A 259 0.91 12.04 -24.58
N LEU A 260 0.97 11.44 -23.40
CA LEU A 260 2.20 11.26 -22.64
C LEU A 260 2.49 9.76 -22.54
N ARG A 261 3.76 9.42 -22.77
CA ARG A 261 4.30 8.13 -22.32
C ARG A 261 4.06 8.00 -20.83
N TRP A 262 3.68 6.82 -20.35
CA TRP A 262 3.40 6.60 -18.93
C TRP A 262 4.65 6.92 -18.08
N ASP A 263 4.44 7.59 -16.95
CA ASP A 263 5.47 8.20 -16.09
C ASP A 263 6.35 9.29 -16.76
N GLY A 264 6.05 9.70 -18.00
CA GLY A 264 6.72 10.80 -18.70
C GLY A 264 6.14 12.19 -18.39
N ILE A 265 6.88 13.24 -18.78
CA ILE A 265 6.47 14.66 -18.67
C ILE A 265 6.68 15.47 -19.95
N ILE A 266 7.43 14.91 -20.91
CA ILE A 266 7.71 15.50 -22.21
C ILE A 266 6.98 14.63 -23.27
N PRO A 267 6.19 15.22 -24.18
CA PRO A 267 5.49 14.46 -25.20
C PRO A 267 6.39 14.09 -26.39
N GLY A 268 5.94 13.11 -27.17
CA GLY A 268 6.62 12.71 -28.42
C GLY A 268 7.99 12.05 -28.21
N ALA A 269 8.77 11.97 -29.30
CA ALA A 269 10.09 11.33 -29.30
C ALA A 269 11.09 12.00 -28.35
N ASP A 270 10.95 13.32 -28.16
CA ASP A 270 11.79 14.11 -27.23
C ASP A 270 11.63 13.68 -25.77
N GLY A 271 10.50 13.04 -25.43
CA GLY A 271 10.26 12.48 -24.10
C GLY A 271 10.85 11.09 -23.87
N ILE A 272 11.54 10.52 -24.86
CA ILE A 272 12.16 9.19 -24.77
C ILE A 272 13.69 9.37 -24.63
N PRO A 273 14.30 9.00 -23.49
CA PRO A 273 15.73 9.14 -23.30
C PRO A 273 16.53 8.35 -24.33
N ALA A 274 17.59 8.95 -24.89
CA ALA A 274 18.44 8.30 -25.90
C ALA A 274 19.04 6.96 -25.42
N SER A 275 19.29 6.84 -24.12
CA SER A 275 19.75 5.61 -23.48
C SER A 275 18.74 4.45 -23.55
N GLU A 276 17.45 4.75 -23.73
CA GLU A 276 16.39 3.74 -23.82
C GLU A 276 16.02 3.36 -25.26
N HIS A 277 16.42 4.14 -26.27
CA HIS A 277 15.95 3.98 -27.66
C HIS A 277 16.13 2.55 -28.19
N ARG A 278 17.34 1.99 -28.01
CA ARG A 278 17.65 0.65 -28.51
C ARG A 278 16.76 -0.41 -27.86
N ARG A 279 16.60 -0.33 -26.54
CA ARG A 279 15.80 -1.26 -25.75
C ARG A 279 14.33 -1.24 -26.21
N ILE A 280 13.76 -0.04 -26.33
CA ILE A 280 12.35 0.13 -26.74
C ILE A 280 12.11 -0.46 -28.13
N LEU A 281 13.02 -0.20 -29.08
CA LEU A 281 12.92 -0.76 -30.44
C LEU A 281 13.02 -2.29 -30.42
N ASP A 282 13.98 -2.86 -29.68
CA ASP A 282 14.14 -4.31 -29.58
C ASP A 282 12.90 -4.98 -28.91
N GLU A 283 12.36 -4.38 -27.85
CA GLU A 283 11.16 -4.85 -27.14
C GLU A 283 9.90 -4.76 -28.04
N ALA A 284 9.73 -3.65 -28.76
CA ALA A 284 8.60 -3.46 -29.67
C ALA A 284 8.67 -4.40 -30.88
N ASP A 285 9.86 -4.70 -31.38
CA ASP A 285 10.08 -5.64 -32.48
C ASP A 285 9.71 -7.08 -32.07
N ALA A 286 10.18 -7.50 -30.90
CA ALA A 286 9.84 -8.79 -30.33
C ALA A 286 8.33 -8.90 -30.05
N LEU A 287 7.72 -7.84 -29.49
CA LEU A 287 6.28 -7.80 -29.23
C LEU A 287 5.47 -7.85 -30.53
N ALA A 288 5.87 -7.11 -31.57
CA ALA A 288 5.20 -7.14 -32.87
C ALA A 288 5.27 -8.54 -33.52
N GLU A 289 6.42 -9.21 -33.41
CA GLU A 289 6.58 -10.59 -33.86
C GLU A 289 5.67 -11.56 -33.07
N GLN A 290 5.64 -11.45 -31.74
CA GLN A 290 4.76 -12.26 -30.90
C GLN A 290 3.28 -12.08 -31.26
N ILE A 291 2.83 -10.82 -31.37
CA ILE A 291 1.46 -10.50 -31.74
C ILE A 291 1.12 -11.04 -33.13
N GLY A 292 2.07 -11.07 -34.07
CA GLY A 292 1.87 -11.66 -35.39
C GLY A 292 1.45 -13.14 -35.37
N HIS A 293 1.70 -13.84 -34.26
CA HIS A 293 1.31 -15.24 -34.06
C HIS A 293 -0.01 -15.42 -33.28
N TRP A 294 -0.61 -14.34 -32.79
CA TRP A 294 -1.86 -14.43 -32.03
C TRP A 294 -3.02 -14.88 -32.93
N SER A 295 -3.82 -15.82 -32.41
CA SER A 295 -5.05 -16.31 -33.02
C SER A 295 -6.26 -15.69 -32.33
N ASP A 296 -7.42 -15.69 -32.99
CA ASP A 296 -8.73 -15.41 -32.38
C ASP A 296 -9.44 -16.68 -31.94
N THR A 297 -8.94 -17.84 -32.35
CA THR A 297 -9.57 -19.14 -32.11
C THR A 297 -8.52 -20.21 -31.77
N PRO A 298 -8.32 -20.52 -30.47
CA PRO A 298 -8.74 -19.70 -29.33
C PRO A 298 -8.01 -18.35 -29.32
N PRO A 299 -8.60 -17.29 -28.72
CA PRO A 299 -7.91 -16.03 -28.58
C PRO A 299 -6.68 -16.17 -27.68
N ASP A 300 -5.58 -15.49 -28.03
CA ASP A 300 -4.37 -15.52 -27.21
C ASP A 300 -4.62 -14.86 -25.84
N PRO A 301 -4.35 -15.55 -24.71
CA PRO A 301 -4.61 -15.00 -23.38
C PRO A 301 -3.76 -13.77 -23.05
N ALA A 302 -2.60 -13.57 -23.69
CA ALA A 302 -1.77 -12.38 -23.49
C ALA A 302 -2.45 -11.10 -23.96
N ALA A 303 -3.47 -11.21 -24.83
CA ALA A 303 -4.24 -10.07 -25.32
C ALA A 303 -5.09 -9.39 -24.22
N ILE A 304 -5.22 -9.97 -23.02
CA ILE A 304 -5.89 -9.30 -21.88
C ILE A 304 -5.13 -8.05 -21.43
N ASN A 305 -3.80 -8.06 -21.54
CA ASN A 305 -2.95 -6.97 -21.08
C ASN A 305 -2.62 -6.02 -22.24
N ILE A 306 -3.39 -4.95 -22.38
CA ILE A 306 -3.19 -3.94 -23.42
C ILE A 306 -2.12 -2.88 -23.08
N ALA A 307 -1.62 -2.84 -21.84
CA ALA A 307 -0.60 -1.87 -21.45
C ALA A 307 0.75 -2.11 -22.17
N GLN A 308 1.03 -3.34 -22.59
CA GLN A 308 2.23 -3.66 -23.37
C GLN A 308 2.28 -2.96 -24.74
N LEU A 309 1.14 -2.52 -25.26
CA LEU A 309 1.05 -1.84 -26.56
C LEU A 309 1.68 -0.44 -26.57
N GLU A 310 2.00 0.11 -25.40
CA GLU A 310 2.79 1.35 -25.26
C GLU A 310 4.09 1.30 -26.08
N ALA A 311 4.79 0.15 -26.05
CA ALA A 311 6.06 -0.04 -26.74
C ALA A 311 5.93 0.14 -28.26
N LEU A 312 4.79 -0.24 -28.85
CA LEU A 312 4.53 -0.04 -30.28
C LEU A 312 4.36 1.45 -30.62
N GLY A 313 3.68 2.20 -29.74
CA GLY A 313 3.53 3.65 -29.87
C GLY A 313 4.86 4.39 -29.72
N ASP A 314 5.66 4.03 -28.72
CA ASP A 314 6.99 4.61 -28.50
C ASP A 314 7.95 4.28 -29.66
N ALA A 315 7.96 3.03 -30.13
CA ALA A 315 8.78 2.63 -31.28
C ALA A 315 8.36 3.34 -32.57
N TRP A 316 7.07 3.59 -32.77
CA TRP A 316 6.58 4.41 -33.88
C TRP A 316 7.10 5.85 -33.83
N LEU A 317 7.15 6.46 -32.64
CA LEU A 317 7.73 7.82 -32.48
C LEU A 317 9.22 7.86 -32.79
N LEU A 318 9.97 6.80 -32.45
CA LEU A 318 11.42 6.71 -32.67
C LEU A 318 11.79 6.33 -34.12
N ASN A 319 11.08 5.36 -34.68
CA ASN A 319 11.36 4.78 -35.99
C ASN A 319 10.04 4.35 -36.67
N PRO A 320 9.33 5.28 -37.34
CA PRO A 320 8.03 4.99 -37.95
C PRO A 320 8.09 3.81 -38.93
N HIS A 321 7.43 2.70 -38.59
CA HIS A 321 7.36 1.50 -39.42
C HIS A 321 5.98 0.84 -39.37
N ARG A 322 5.47 0.43 -40.53
CA ARG A 322 4.10 -0.10 -40.70
C ARG A 322 3.80 -1.32 -39.82
N ARG A 323 4.80 -2.16 -39.56
CA ARG A 323 4.70 -3.33 -38.66
C ARG A 323 4.09 -3.02 -37.29
N TYR A 324 4.35 -1.84 -36.71
CA TYR A 324 3.85 -1.48 -35.39
C TYR A 324 2.34 -1.16 -35.43
N ILE A 325 1.88 -0.59 -36.55
CA ILE A 325 0.45 -0.35 -36.82
C ILE A 325 -0.25 -1.69 -36.99
N ASP A 326 0.29 -2.57 -37.84
CA ASP A 326 -0.30 -3.88 -38.12
C ASP A 326 -0.35 -4.76 -36.84
N ALA A 327 0.69 -4.71 -36.01
CA ALA A 327 0.70 -5.39 -34.71
C ALA A 327 -0.34 -4.80 -33.75
N PHE A 328 -0.48 -3.47 -33.67
CA PHE A 328 -1.46 -2.83 -32.81
C PHE A 328 -2.90 -3.18 -33.22
N ASP A 329 -3.20 -3.15 -34.53
CA ASP A 329 -4.48 -3.59 -35.09
C ASP A 329 -4.76 -5.06 -34.71
N ASN A 330 -3.79 -5.95 -34.91
CA ASN A 330 -3.96 -7.36 -34.59
C ASN A 330 -4.19 -7.60 -33.08
N ALA A 331 -3.43 -6.90 -32.23
CA ALA A 331 -3.56 -7.04 -30.78
C ALA A 331 -4.95 -6.61 -30.28
N LEU A 332 -5.47 -5.48 -30.75
CA LEU A 332 -6.81 -5.03 -30.34
C LEU A 332 -7.92 -5.93 -30.87
N ARG A 333 -7.78 -6.49 -32.08
CA ARG A 333 -8.71 -7.48 -32.63
C ARG A 333 -8.78 -8.74 -31.74
N VAL A 334 -7.65 -9.32 -31.37
CA VAL A 334 -7.59 -10.49 -30.46
C VAL A 334 -8.11 -10.13 -29.07
N HIS A 335 -7.76 -8.94 -28.55
CA HIS A 335 -8.29 -8.42 -27.28
C HIS A 335 -9.83 -8.33 -27.29
N ASN A 336 -10.42 -7.82 -28.37
CA ASN A 336 -11.87 -7.74 -28.53
C ASN A 336 -12.52 -9.12 -28.37
N VAL A 337 -12.00 -10.13 -29.08
CA VAL A 337 -12.50 -11.50 -29.03
C VAL A 337 -12.35 -12.10 -27.63
N LEU A 338 -11.16 -12.02 -27.04
CA LEU A 338 -10.89 -12.53 -25.69
C LEU A 338 -11.84 -11.91 -24.67
N MET A 339 -11.90 -10.57 -24.65
CA MET A 339 -12.71 -9.85 -23.69
C MET A 339 -14.19 -10.15 -23.86
N ARG A 340 -14.73 -10.24 -25.08
CA ARG A 340 -16.13 -10.62 -25.27
C ARG A 340 -16.43 -12.03 -24.76
N GLN A 341 -15.50 -12.98 -24.94
CA GLN A 341 -15.65 -14.33 -24.39
C GLN A 341 -15.64 -14.31 -22.85
N THR A 342 -14.71 -13.58 -22.23
CA THR A 342 -14.62 -13.45 -20.77
C THR A 342 -15.85 -12.73 -20.19
N LEU A 343 -16.30 -11.64 -20.81
CA LEU A 343 -17.44 -10.86 -20.33
C LEU A 343 -18.76 -11.62 -20.42
N ALA A 344 -18.86 -12.62 -21.31
CA ALA A 344 -20.03 -13.48 -21.41
C ALA A 344 -20.16 -14.46 -20.23
N THR A 345 -19.08 -14.69 -19.46
CA THR A 345 -19.08 -15.65 -18.34
C THR A 345 -19.25 -14.98 -16.97
N ILE A 346 -19.31 -13.65 -16.90
CA ILE A 346 -19.34 -12.92 -15.62
C ILE A 346 -20.56 -11.99 -15.49
N THR A 347 -21.07 -11.90 -14.27
CA THR A 347 -22.21 -11.10 -13.83
C THR A 347 -21.84 -10.10 -12.73
N HIS A 348 -20.65 -10.21 -12.13
CA HIS A 348 -20.11 -9.30 -11.11
C HIS A 348 -18.64 -8.98 -11.41
N PRO A 349 -18.15 -7.76 -11.09
CA PRO A 349 -16.74 -7.40 -11.30
C PRO A 349 -15.76 -8.27 -10.51
N ASP A 350 -16.12 -8.75 -9.32
CA ASP A 350 -15.18 -9.47 -8.43
C ASP A 350 -15.17 -11.01 -8.62
N GLN A 351 -15.82 -11.53 -9.67
CA GLN A 351 -15.98 -12.98 -9.88
C GLN A 351 -14.72 -13.71 -10.36
N LEU A 352 -13.76 -12.98 -10.92
CA LEU A 352 -12.52 -13.54 -11.44
C LEU A 352 -11.35 -13.09 -10.59
N ASP A 353 -10.34 -13.95 -10.52
CA ASP A 353 -9.04 -13.63 -9.94
C ASP A 353 -8.46 -12.37 -10.60
N TYR A 354 -7.88 -11.50 -9.76
CA TYR A 354 -7.15 -10.29 -10.11
C TYR A 354 -6.43 -10.36 -11.47
N LYS A 355 -5.62 -11.40 -11.72
CA LYS A 355 -4.74 -11.47 -12.90
C LYS A 355 -5.49 -11.59 -14.24
N VAL A 356 -6.69 -12.17 -14.21
CA VAL A 356 -7.53 -12.41 -15.39
C VAL A 356 -8.81 -11.57 -15.37
N ASN A 357 -8.94 -10.68 -14.38
CA ASN A 357 -10.15 -9.92 -14.17
C ASN A 357 -10.19 -8.65 -15.05
N PRO A 358 -11.21 -8.50 -15.92
CA PRO A 358 -11.36 -7.35 -16.80
C PRO A 358 -11.81 -6.06 -16.08
N TYR A 359 -12.11 -6.14 -14.78
CA TYR A 359 -12.65 -5.07 -13.93
C TYR A 359 -11.84 -4.82 -12.67
N HIS A 360 -10.55 -5.20 -12.67
CA HIS A 360 -9.66 -4.69 -11.65
C HIS A 360 -9.43 -3.17 -11.85
N ASP A 361 -9.20 -2.43 -10.77
CA ASP A 361 -9.03 -0.96 -10.80
C ASP A 361 -7.84 -0.49 -11.70
N SER A 362 -6.82 -1.33 -11.89
CA SER A 362 -5.69 -1.08 -12.79
C SER A 362 -6.06 -1.11 -14.28
N GLN A 363 -7.24 -1.62 -14.65
CA GLN A 363 -7.64 -1.73 -16.06
C GLN A 363 -7.88 -0.37 -16.73
N ILE A 364 -8.34 0.64 -15.99
CA ILE A 364 -8.48 1.98 -16.55
C ILE A 364 -7.12 2.65 -16.79
N VAL A 365 -6.12 2.32 -15.97
CA VAL A 365 -4.72 2.71 -16.21
C VAL A 365 -4.20 2.03 -17.47
N ASN A 366 -4.37 0.70 -17.61
CA ASN A 366 -3.95 -0.03 -18.81
C ASN A 366 -4.61 0.55 -20.08
N THR A 367 -5.88 0.96 -19.96
CA THR A 367 -6.62 1.65 -21.02
C THR A 367 -6.00 3.01 -21.36
N ALA A 368 -5.61 3.81 -20.36
CA ALA A 368 -4.92 5.09 -20.58
C ALA A 368 -3.55 4.90 -21.25
N ILE A 369 -2.79 3.87 -20.86
CA ILE A 369 -1.51 3.50 -21.49
C ILE A 369 -1.72 3.10 -22.96
N ALA A 370 -2.71 2.25 -23.24
CA ALA A 370 -3.05 1.88 -24.61
C ALA A 370 -3.55 3.08 -25.44
N ALA A 371 -4.22 4.05 -24.80
CA ALA A 371 -4.67 5.28 -25.46
C ALA A 371 -3.49 6.14 -25.95
N HIS A 372 -2.35 6.16 -25.25
CA HIS A 372 -1.13 6.81 -25.75
C HIS A 372 -0.66 6.19 -27.06
N ALA A 373 -0.55 4.85 -27.12
CA ALA A 373 -0.17 4.16 -28.35
C ALA A 373 -1.19 4.41 -29.48
N TYR A 374 -2.48 4.33 -29.16
CA TYR A 374 -3.57 4.63 -30.11
C TYR A 374 -3.46 6.04 -30.69
N ILE A 375 -3.23 7.07 -29.86
CA ILE A 375 -3.13 8.46 -30.35
C ILE A 375 -1.94 8.61 -31.29
N ASN A 376 -0.78 8.05 -30.93
CA ASN A 376 0.43 8.14 -31.76
C ASN A 376 0.28 7.41 -33.10
N LEU A 377 -0.39 6.25 -33.11
CA LEU A 377 -0.58 5.41 -34.30
C LEU A 377 -1.78 5.85 -35.14
N SER A 378 -2.81 6.46 -34.56
CA SER A 378 -4.03 6.88 -35.28
C SER A 378 -3.73 7.85 -36.42
N ARG A 379 -2.69 8.68 -36.27
CA ARG A 379 -2.22 9.61 -37.30
C ARG A 379 -1.66 8.92 -38.54
N ALA A 380 -1.38 7.61 -38.47
CA ALA A 380 -0.82 6.81 -39.54
C ALA A 380 -1.86 5.92 -40.27
N GLY A 381 -3.13 5.95 -39.83
CA GLY A 381 -4.25 5.19 -40.38
C GLY A 381 -4.40 3.81 -39.73
N LEU A 382 -5.32 3.70 -38.76
CA LEU A 382 -5.72 2.45 -38.11
C LEU A 382 -7.00 1.90 -38.76
N SER A 383 -7.32 0.63 -38.52
CA SER A 383 -8.57 0.08 -39.04
C SER A 383 -9.81 0.65 -38.31
N PRO A 384 -10.99 0.77 -38.95
CA PRO A 384 -12.24 1.13 -38.27
C PRO A 384 -12.60 0.21 -37.10
N GLU A 385 -12.26 -1.08 -37.19
CA GLU A 385 -12.44 -2.06 -36.11
C GLU A 385 -11.55 -1.74 -34.90
N THR A 386 -10.31 -1.30 -35.16
CA THR A 386 -9.37 -0.84 -34.12
C THR A 386 -9.88 0.39 -33.40
N HIS A 387 -10.40 1.39 -34.12
CA HIS A 387 -11.02 2.55 -33.51
C HIS A 387 -12.23 2.16 -32.64
N ALA A 388 -13.10 1.29 -33.15
CA ALA A 388 -14.25 0.79 -32.40
C ALA A 388 -13.86 0.04 -31.14
N THR A 389 -12.86 -0.84 -31.23
CA THR A 389 -12.37 -1.62 -30.09
C THR A 389 -11.70 -0.73 -29.05
N MET A 390 -10.86 0.22 -29.47
CA MET A 390 -10.22 1.16 -28.53
C MET A 390 -11.28 1.99 -27.78
N MET A 391 -12.26 2.53 -28.49
CA MET A 391 -13.32 3.35 -27.88
C MET A 391 -14.27 2.51 -27.02
N TRP A 392 -14.54 1.26 -27.40
CA TRP A 392 -15.25 0.30 -26.57
C TRP A 392 -14.49 0.04 -25.25
N THR A 393 -13.18 -0.16 -25.30
CA THR A 393 -12.34 -0.34 -24.13
C THR A 393 -12.31 0.91 -23.24
N VAL A 394 -12.18 2.11 -23.83
CA VAL A 394 -12.26 3.40 -23.10
C VAL A 394 -13.61 3.55 -22.40
N LEU A 395 -14.72 3.32 -23.10
CA LEU A 395 -16.06 3.46 -22.52
C LEU A 395 -16.32 2.43 -21.41
N ARG A 396 -15.95 1.17 -21.61
CA ARG A 396 -16.11 0.11 -20.61
C ARG A 396 -15.31 0.43 -19.35
N GLY A 397 -14.01 0.72 -19.52
CA GLY A 397 -13.12 1.07 -18.41
C GLY A 397 -13.57 2.35 -17.70
N GLY A 398 -13.90 3.41 -18.45
CA GLY A 398 -14.31 4.70 -17.89
C GLY A 398 -15.63 4.63 -17.13
N ARG A 399 -16.62 3.87 -17.64
CA ARG A 399 -17.89 3.65 -16.94
C ARG A 399 -17.71 2.79 -15.69
N PHE A 400 -16.90 1.73 -15.75
CA PHE A 400 -16.57 0.92 -14.59
C PHE A 400 -15.86 1.74 -13.51
N ALA A 401 -14.78 2.44 -13.86
CA ALA A 401 -14.04 3.28 -12.92
C ALA A 401 -14.93 4.37 -12.31
N SER A 402 -15.76 5.05 -13.12
CA SER A 402 -16.72 6.02 -12.61
C SER A 402 -17.79 5.42 -11.70
N PHE A 403 -18.12 4.14 -11.83
CA PHE A 403 -19.07 3.43 -10.97
C PHE A 403 -18.39 3.01 -9.65
N HIS A 404 -17.20 2.43 -9.74
CA HIS A 404 -16.44 1.93 -8.62
C HIS A 404 -16.00 3.08 -7.69
N ILE A 405 -15.32 4.10 -8.22
CA ILE A 405 -14.84 5.27 -7.47
C ILE A 405 -15.99 6.06 -6.80
N LYS A 406 -17.17 6.11 -7.42
CA LYS A 406 -18.33 6.82 -6.84
C LYS A 406 -18.96 6.11 -5.64
N SER A 407 -18.67 4.82 -5.42
CA SER A 407 -19.39 4.00 -4.44
C SER A 407 -19.07 4.37 -2.99
N ALA A 408 -17.81 4.71 -2.67
CA ALA A 408 -17.39 5.43 -1.45
C ALA A 408 -15.91 5.79 -1.54
N TYR A 409 -15.44 6.65 -0.65
CA TYR A 409 -14.01 6.85 -0.44
C TYR A 409 -13.42 5.68 0.34
N ALA A 410 -12.37 5.10 -0.20
CA ALA A 410 -11.57 4.05 0.42
C ALA A 410 -10.12 4.54 0.53
N TYR A 411 -9.51 4.37 1.70
CA TYR A 411 -8.08 4.64 1.89
C TYR A 411 -7.24 3.69 1.02
N GLY A 412 -6.07 4.16 0.61
CA GLY A 412 -5.08 3.37 -0.10
C GLY A 412 -4.84 3.85 -1.54
N ASN A 413 -3.80 3.30 -2.14
CA ASN A 413 -3.30 3.75 -3.44
C ASN A 413 -4.25 3.40 -4.61
N HIS A 414 -5.13 2.40 -4.43
CA HIS A 414 -6.03 1.85 -5.46
C HIS A 414 -6.95 2.88 -6.12
N GLN A 415 -7.76 3.58 -5.33
CA GLN A 415 -8.64 4.63 -5.85
C GLN A 415 -7.88 5.83 -6.43
N THR A 416 -6.65 6.09 -5.95
CA THR A 416 -5.81 7.16 -6.49
C THR A 416 -5.40 6.87 -7.93
N TYR A 417 -4.91 5.67 -8.23
CA TYR A 417 -4.48 5.34 -9.59
C TYR A 417 -5.64 5.07 -10.53
N GLU A 418 -6.73 4.47 -10.06
CA GLU A 418 -7.95 4.32 -10.85
C GLU A 418 -8.49 5.69 -11.29
N SER A 419 -8.50 6.64 -10.35
CA SER A 419 -8.89 8.02 -10.62
C SER A 419 -7.93 8.70 -11.60
N ALA A 420 -6.62 8.46 -11.49
CA ALA A 420 -5.65 9.01 -12.43
C ALA A 420 -5.83 8.46 -13.85
N GLY A 421 -6.07 7.15 -14.01
CA GLY A 421 -6.41 6.56 -15.30
C GLY A 421 -7.69 7.17 -15.88
N LEU A 422 -8.73 7.31 -15.05
CA LEU A 422 -10.00 7.93 -15.44
C LEU A 422 -9.81 9.40 -15.85
N ALA A 423 -9.00 10.16 -15.13
CA ALA A 423 -8.68 11.55 -15.49
C ALA A 423 -7.92 11.62 -16.82
N THR A 424 -6.96 10.72 -17.02
CA THR A 424 -6.13 10.66 -18.22
C THR A 424 -7.00 10.39 -19.45
N VAL A 425 -7.86 9.37 -19.43
CA VAL A 425 -8.77 9.10 -20.57
C VAL A 425 -9.77 10.24 -20.80
N ALA A 426 -10.28 10.87 -19.74
CA ALA A 426 -11.19 12.02 -19.87
C ALA A 426 -10.49 13.23 -20.51
N ALA A 427 -9.21 13.46 -20.19
CA ALA A 427 -8.41 14.53 -20.77
C ALA A 427 -8.04 14.28 -22.24
N LEU A 428 -7.79 13.01 -22.61
CA LEU A 428 -7.45 12.61 -23.98
C LEU A 428 -8.68 12.56 -24.91
N PHE A 429 -9.85 12.16 -24.39
CA PHE A 429 -11.10 12.03 -25.14
C PHE A 429 -12.21 12.94 -24.59
N PRO A 430 -12.03 14.27 -24.66
CA PRO A 430 -13.00 15.24 -24.17
C PRO A 430 -14.37 15.22 -24.87
N GLU A 431 -14.46 14.61 -26.05
CA GLU A 431 -15.65 14.49 -26.89
C GLU A 431 -16.68 13.47 -26.36
N LEU A 432 -16.24 12.51 -25.53
CA LEU A 432 -17.14 11.53 -24.93
C LEU A 432 -18.17 12.22 -24.03
N ARG A 433 -19.46 11.87 -24.21
CA ARG A 433 -20.58 12.43 -23.43
C ARG A 433 -20.36 12.35 -21.91
N GLU A 434 -19.72 11.29 -21.42
CA GLU A 434 -19.44 11.08 -20.00
C GLU A 434 -18.13 11.72 -19.50
N SER A 435 -17.30 12.30 -20.38
CA SER A 435 -15.95 12.77 -20.03
C SER A 435 -15.96 13.85 -18.93
N ASP A 436 -16.92 14.79 -18.93
CA ASP A 436 -17.03 15.78 -17.84
C ASP A 436 -17.35 15.15 -16.49
N ARG A 437 -18.20 14.13 -16.48
CA ARG A 437 -18.52 13.38 -15.26
C ARG A 437 -17.28 12.63 -14.78
N TRP A 438 -16.51 12.03 -15.68
CA TRP A 438 -15.27 11.32 -15.35
C TRP A 438 -14.21 12.27 -14.79
N ALA A 439 -14.02 13.43 -15.42
CA ALA A 439 -13.12 14.48 -14.94
C ALA A 439 -13.49 14.94 -13.52
N ALA A 440 -14.79 15.17 -13.25
CA ALA A 440 -15.27 15.56 -11.93
C ALA A 440 -15.06 14.46 -10.87
N VAL A 441 -15.33 13.19 -11.20
CA VAL A 441 -15.12 12.06 -10.30
C VAL A 441 -13.64 11.92 -9.95
N ALA A 442 -12.78 11.84 -10.96
CA ALA A 442 -11.36 11.66 -10.77
C ALA A 442 -10.73 12.82 -10.00
N SER A 443 -11.07 14.06 -10.36
CA SER A 443 -10.53 15.25 -9.71
C SER A 443 -10.91 15.31 -8.23
N ARG A 444 -12.18 15.01 -7.91
CA ARG A 444 -12.66 14.96 -6.53
C ARG A 444 -11.94 13.89 -5.73
N THR A 445 -11.81 12.69 -6.29
CA THR A 445 -11.22 11.56 -5.56
C THR A 445 -9.74 11.77 -5.32
N ILE A 446 -8.96 12.19 -6.33
CA ILE A 446 -7.52 12.50 -6.14
C ILE A 446 -7.34 13.59 -5.07
N ARG A 447 -8.16 14.66 -5.10
CA ARG A 447 -8.13 15.68 -4.05
C ARG A 447 -8.40 15.08 -2.67
N LEU A 448 -9.40 14.21 -2.53
CA LEU A 448 -9.72 13.59 -1.24
C LEU A 448 -8.58 12.73 -0.70
N HIS A 449 -7.92 11.93 -1.55
CA HIS A 449 -6.73 11.19 -1.13
C HIS A 449 -5.62 12.15 -0.68
N PHE A 450 -5.35 13.21 -1.44
CA PHE A 450 -4.32 14.18 -1.06
C PHE A 450 -4.65 14.93 0.25
N GLU A 451 -5.93 15.12 0.58
CA GLU A 451 -6.33 15.75 1.83
C GLU A 451 -6.35 14.81 3.04
N ARG A 452 -6.48 13.50 2.83
CA ARG A 452 -6.70 12.51 3.90
C ARG A 452 -5.53 11.56 4.12
N GLU A 453 -4.70 11.37 3.10
CA GLU A 453 -3.64 10.35 3.06
C GLU A 453 -2.24 10.93 2.84
N VAL A 454 -2.11 12.25 2.70
CA VAL A 454 -0.82 12.91 2.59
C VAL A 454 -0.60 13.77 3.83
N TYR A 455 0.49 13.49 4.54
CA TYR A 455 0.93 14.28 5.69
C TYR A 455 1.29 15.71 5.25
N PRO A 456 1.30 16.71 6.15
CA PRO A 456 1.59 18.10 5.78
C PRO A 456 2.96 18.33 5.13
N ASP A 457 3.93 17.47 5.41
CA ASP A 457 5.26 17.44 4.81
C ASP A 457 5.33 16.75 3.44
N GLY A 458 4.23 16.15 2.97
CA GLY A 458 4.13 15.42 1.72
C GLY A 458 4.25 13.90 1.84
N GLY A 459 4.53 13.33 3.01
CA GLY A 459 4.63 11.88 3.17
C GLY A 459 3.29 11.19 2.88
N TYR A 460 3.31 10.05 2.18
CA TYR A 460 2.09 9.27 1.92
C TYR A 460 1.82 8.32 3.07
N TYR A 461 0.55 8.12 3.45
CA TYR A 461 0.19 7.41 4.68
C TYR A 461 0.61 5.94 4.72
N GLU A 462 0.86 5.31 3.57
CA GLU A 462 1.35 3.93 3.50
C GLU A 462 2.83 3.77 3.86
N ARG A 463 3.56 4.89 4.00
CA ARG A 463 4.92 4.97 4.57
C ARG A 463 5.93 4.00 3.96
N CYS A 464 5.81 3.71 2.67
CA CYS A 464 6.70 2.82 1.93
C CYS A 464 6.84 3.31 0.48
N GLY A 465 7.44 2.50 -0.39
CA GLY A 465 7.63 2.79 -1.81
C GLY A 465 6.34 3.17 -2.56
N TYR A 466 5.16 2.84 -2.03
CA TYR A 466 3.86 3.24 -2.58
C TYR A 466 3.59 4.75 -2.53
N HIS A 467 4.37 5.53 -1.79
CA HIS A 467 4.41 6.99 -2.00
C HIS A 467 4.62 7.32 -3.48
N SER A 468 5.62 6.68 -4.10
CA SER A 468 5.97 6.88 -5.50
C SER A 468 4.83 6.48 -6.43
N VAL A 469 4.10 5.41 -6.10
CA VAL A 469 2.90 4.96 -6.84
C VAL A 469 1.85 6.08 -6.82
N ALA A 470 1.35 6.47 -5.64
CA ALA A 470 0.31 7.49 -5.51
C ALA A 470 0.67 8.80 -6.23
N LEU A 471 1.92 9.25 -6.07
CA LEU A 471 2.43 10.43 -6.74
C LEU A 471 2.48 10.26 -8.27
N SER A 472 3.01 9.13 -8.76
CA SER A 472 3.21 8.89 -10.20
C SER A 472 1.93 9.06 -10.99
N TYR A 473 0.87 8.44 -10.48
CA TYR A 473 -0.44 8.39 -11.11
C TYR A 473 -1.07 9.77 -11.16
N ALA A 474 -1.17 10.44 -10.00
CA ALA A 474 -1.75 11.78 -9.94
C ALA A 474 -0.95 12.79 -10.77
N MET A 475 0.38 12.66 -10.80
CA MET A 475 1.27 13.50 -11.60
C MET A 475 1.06 13.29 -13.10
N HIS A 476 0.92 12.04 -13.56
CA HIS A 476 0.62 11.73 -14.96
C HIS A 476 -0.74 12.32 -15.39
N ALA A 477 -1.75 12.23 -14.53
CA ALA A 477 -3.05 12.85 -14.78
C ALA A 477 -2.94 14.39 -14.88
N ALA A 478 -2.30 15.05 -13.91
CA ALA A 478 -2.15 16.51 -13.92
C ALA A 478 -1.33 17.02 -15.12
N ALA A 479 -0.28 16.29 -15.50
CA ALA A 479 0.53 16.59 -16.68
C ALA A 479 -0.29 16.46 -17.97
N THR A 480 -1.04 15.36 -18.13
CA THR A 480 -1.90 15.13 -19.29
C THR A 480 -2.98 16.21 -19.41
N VAL A 481 -3.60 16.57 -18.29
CA VAL A 481 -4.61 17.64 -18.23
C VAL A 481 -4.04 18.98 -18.69
N ARG A 482 -2.83 19.34 -18.23
CA ARG A 482 -2.16 20.60 -18.61
C ARG A 482 -1.73 20.62 -20.06
N LEU A 483 -1.14 19.54 -20.57
CA LEU A 483 -0.68 19.46 -21.96
C LEU A 483 -1.83 19.50 -22.98
N ASN A 484 -3.03 19.08 -22.58
CA ASN A 484 -4.21 19.11 -23.42
C ASN A 484 -5.07 20.38 -23.21
N GLU A 485 -4.63 21.32 -22.36
CA GLU A 485 -5.30 22.60 -22.09
C GLU A 485 -6.76 22.45 -21.61
N VAL A 486 -7.03 21.42 -20.81
CA VAL A 486 -8.37 21.06 -20.33
C VAL A 486 -8.56 21.28 -18.82
N GLU A 487 -7.70 22.06 -18.16
CA GLU A 487 -7.70 22.28 -16.71
C GLU A 487 -9.05 22.71 -16.15
N HIS A 488 -9.82 23.48 -16.92
CA HIS A 488 -11.16 23.96 -16.54
C HIS A 488 -12.16 22.84 -16.24
N ARG A 489 -11.95 21.62 -16.78
CA ARG A 489 -12.76 20.42 -16.52
C ARG A 489 -12.32 19.67 -15.26
N PHE A 490 -11.12 19.95 -14.78
CA PHE A 490 -10.44 19.24 -13.69
C PHE A 490 -10.19 20.17 -12.48
N ALA A 491 -11.16 21.02 -12.16
CA ALA A 491 -11.00 22.10 -11.19
C ALA A 491 -10.45 21.63 -9.82
N GLU A 492 -10.90 20.49 -9.29
CA GLU A 492 -10.44 19.97 -7.98
C GLU A 492 -9.03 19.34 -8.02
N LEU A 493 -8.60 18.80 -9.17
CA LEU A 493 -7.24 18.28 -9.36
C LEU A 493 -6.24 19.43 -9.57
N MET A 494 -6.63 20.40 -10.40
CA MET A 494 -5.76 21.49 -10.83
C MET A 494 -5.81 22.73 -9.92
N GLN A 495 -6.60 22.71 -8.84
CA GLN A 495 -6.63 23.81 -7.89
C GLN A 495 -5.28 23.98 -7.16
N PRO A 496 -4.92 25.20 -6.73
CA PRO A 496 -3.63 25.47 -6.10
C PRO A 496 -3.31 24.62 -4.87
N LYS A 497 -4.32 24.28 -4.04
CA LYS A 497 -4.11 23.46 -2.84
C LYS A 497 -3.65 22.04 -3.20
N THR A 498 -4.34 21.38 -4.14
CA THR A 498 -4.03 20.02 -4.58
C THR A 498 -2.65 19.97 -5.24
N LEU A 499 -2.33 20.94 -6.10
CA LEU A 499 -1.00 21.05 -6.72
C LEU A 499 0.11 21.31 -5.70
N ARG A 500 -0.14 22.12 -4.65
CA ARG A 500 0.83 22.29 -3.55
C ARG A 500 1.04 21.02 -2.74
N THR A 501 -0.01 20.23 -2.48
CA THR A 501 0.17 18.92 -1.83
C THR A 501 1.01 18.00 -2.72
N MET A 502 0.76 17.97 -4.03
CA MET A 502 1.58 17.21 -4.98
C MET A 502 3.04 17.67 -4.99
N GLU A 503 3.30 18.98 -4.93
CA GLU A 503 4.65 19.54 -4.81
C GLU A 503 5.31 19.12 -3.49
N ARG A 504 4.58 19.12 -2.37
CA ARG A 504 5.08 18.63 -1.08
C ARG A 504 5.42 17.15 -1.10
N MET A 505 4.67 16.32 -1.81
CA MET A 505 5.04 14.92 -2.01
C MET A 505 6.43 14.79 -2.68
N HIS A 506 6.77 15.69 -3.61
CA HIS A 506 8.13 15.74 -4.18
C HIS A 506 9.18 16.25 -3.18
N ASP A 507 8.83 17.19 -2.29
CA ASP A 507 9.71 17.60 -1.18
C ASP A 507 10.04 16.39 -0.28
N TRP A 508 9.03 15.57 0.04
CA TRP A 508 9.22 14.35 0.82
C TRP A 508 10.15 13.35 0.11
N LEU A 509 9.99 13.14 -1.21
CA LEU A 509 10.90 12.30 -1.99
C LEU A 509 12.33 12.82 -1.98
N LEU A 510 12.53 14.13 -2.06
CA LEU A 510 13.85 14.74 -1.98
C LEU A 510 14.47 14.48 -0.58
N SER A 511 13.69 14.64 0.48
CA SER A 511 14.12 14.36 1.86
C SER A 511 14.45 12.89 2.09
N MET A 512 13.74 11.96 1.46
CA MET A 512 13.98 10.51 1.59
C MET A 512 14.97 9.94 0.56
N ASN A 513 15.40 10.74 -0.43
CA ASN A 513 16.32 10.28 -1.47
C ASN A 513 17.68 9.92 -0.87
N ALA A 514 18.04 8.64 -0.93
CA ALA A 514 19.34 8.14 -0.53
C ALA A 514 20.46 8.66 -1.47
N PRO A 515 21.74 8.68 -1.05
CA PRO A 515 22.84 9.23 -1.85
C PRO A 515 23.04 8.57 -3.23
N ASP A 516 22.59 7.32 -3.39
CA ASP A 516 22.63 6.58 -4.65
C ASP A 516 21.39 6.79 -5.55
N GLY A 517 20.43 7.61 -5.09
CA GLY A 517 19.18 7.92 -5.78
C GLY A 517 18.05 6.91 -5.54
N SER A 518 18.19 5.97 -4.60
CA SER A 518 17.17 4.98 -4.29
C SER A 518 16.11 5.48 -3.30
N PHE A 519 14.97 4.79 -3.29
CA PHE A 519 14.05 4.78 -2.14
C PHE A 519 14.68 3.87 -1.05
N PRO A 520 14.82 4.32 0.21
CA PRO A 520 15.26 3.45 1.29
C PRO A 520 14.19 2.40 1.56
N ALA A 521 14.48 1.10 1.42
CA ALA A 521 13.51 0.03 1.15
C ALA A 521 12.55 -0.37 2.29
N PHE A 522 12.00 0.58 3.04
CA PHE A 522 10.98 0.34 4.06
C PHE A 522 9.68 -0.24 3.49
N GLY A 523 9.12 -1.21 4.20
CA GLY A 523 7.86 -1.88 3.84
C GLY A 523 7.95 -2.64 2.51
N ASP A 524 6.85 -2.62 1.76
CA ASP A 524 6.73 -3.21 0.43
C ASP A 524 7.47 -2.39 -0.64
N CYS A 525 8.76 -2.20 -0.43
CA CYS A 525 9.64 -1.51 -1.36
C CYS A 525 10.74 -2.46 -1.86
N GLY A 526 10.89 -2.53 -3.18
CA GLY A 526 12.03 -3.16 -3.82
C GLY A 526 13.04 -2.12 -4.30
N ALA A 527 14.07 -2.55 -5.03
CA ALA A 527 15.03 -1.61 -5.62
C ALA A 527 14.34 -0.70 -6.66
N SER A 528 14.17 0.56 -6.30
CA SER A 528 13.55 1.60 -7.14
C SER A 528 14.27 2.94 -6.94
N SER A 529 14.09 3.88 -7.87
CA SER A 529 14.77 5.19 -7.84
C SER A 529 13.79 6.35 -7.76
N HIS A 530 14.18 7.40 -7.01
CA HIS A 530 13.43 8.66 -6.89
C HIS A 530 13.64 9.61 -8.08
N LEU A 531 14.67 9.38 -8.90
CA LEU A 531 15.14 10.39 -9.85
C LEU A 531 14.08 10.74 -10.91
N GLY A 532 13.36 9.75 -11.46
CA GLY A 532 12.26 10.03 -12.41
C GLY A 532 11.12 10.84 -11.80
N PHE A 533 10.85 10.68 -10.51
CA PHE A 533 9.83 11.46 -9.80
C PHE A 533 10.31 12.89 -9.56
N LEU A 534 11.56 13.07 -9.10
CA LEU A 534 12.16 14.38 -8.91
C LEU A 534 12.28 15.16 -10.23
N GLN A 535 12.57 14.49 -11.35
CA GLN A 535 12.54 15.09 -12.68
C GLN A 535 11.17 15.67 -13.02
N ARG A 536 10.10 14.93 -12.76
CA ARG A 536 8.73 15.40 -13.00
C ARG A 536 8.39 16.61 -12.15
N GLY A 537 8.74 16.57 -10.87
CA GLY A 537 8.59 17.73 -9.98
C GLY A 537 9.36 18.95 -10.47
N ALA A 538 10.63 18.77 -10.85
CA ALA A 538 11.49 19.84 -11.35
C ALA A 538 10.92 20.50 -12.61
N ALA A 539 10.45 19.69 -13.57
CA ALA A 539 9.88 20.17 -14.83
C ALA A 539 8.53 20.87 -14.64
N PHE A 540 7.61 20.28 -13.87
CA PHE A 540 6.24 20.77 -13.77
C PHE A 540 6.09 21.96 -12.81
N PHE A 541 6.89 22.02 -11.74
CA PHE A 541 6.85 23.11 -10.75
C PHE A 541 8.01 24.11 -10.90
N GLY A 542 8.98 23.86 -11.79
CA GLY A 542 10.13 24.74 -11.98
C GLY A 542 11.09 24.75 -10.80
N ARG A 543 11.23 23.62 -10.09
CA ARG A 543 11.98 23.49 -8.83
C ARG A 543 13.44 23.06 -9.05
N PRO A 544 14.44 23.94 -8.86
CA PRO A 544 15.85 23.64 -9.15
C PRO A 544 16.50 22.68 -8.16
N ASP A 545 15.97 22.57 -6.95
CA ASP A 545 16.42 21.68 -5.90
C ASP A 545 16.06 20.22 -6.17
N PHE A 546 14.90 19.95 -6.77
CA PHE A 546 14.56 18.61 -7.25
C PHE A 546 15.52 18.12 -8.35
N ALA A 547 16.13 19.04 -9.11
CA ALA A 547 17.09 18.69 -10.15
C ALA A 547 18.50 18.39 -9.63
N TRP A 548 18.79 18.63 -8.34
CA TRP A 548 20.13 18.41 -7.78
C TRP A 548 20.55 16.92 -7.77
N PRO A 549 19.75 15.97 -7.26
CA PRO A 549 20.10 14.55 -7.35
C PRO A 549 20.27 14.07 -8.79
N LEU A 550 19.46 14.59 -9.73
CA LEU A 550 19.58 14.29 -11.16
C LEU A 550 20.96 14.72 -11.69
N ARG A 551 21.40 15.93 -11.35
CA ARG A 551 22.73 16.42 -11.78
C ARG A 551 23.87 15.52 -11.35
N GLN A 552 23.77 14.94 -10.17
CA GLN A 552 24.82 14.08 -9.58
C GLN A 552 24.79 12.67 -10.16
N LEU A 553 23.61 12.11 -10.44
CA LEU A 553 23.43 10.67 -10.69
C LEU A 553 22.92 10.32 -12.10
N ALA A 554 22.24 11.25 -12.77
CA ALA A 554 21.59 11.07 -14.07
C ALA A 554 21.43 12.43 -14.79
N ALA A 555 22.55 13.05 -15.18
CA ALA A 555 22.58 14.44 -15.65
C ALA A 555 21.75 14.68 -16.93
N ASP A 556 21.53 13.64 -17.74
CA ASP A 556 20.67 13.64 -18.91
C ASP A 556 19.17 13.74 -18.58
N MET A 557 18.78 13.46 -17.33
CA MET A 557 17.40 13.63 -16.85
C MET A 557 17.09 15.06 -16.37
N VAL A 558 18.07 15.96 -16.28
CA VAL A 558 17.83 17.34 -15.84
C VAL A 558 16.92 18.04 -16.86
N PRO A 559 15.73 18.55 -16.45
CA PRO A 559 14.83 19.21 -17.40
C PRO A 559 15.45 20.46 -18.03
N ASN A 560 15.17 20.68 -19.31
CA ASN A 560 15.62 21.85 -20.04
C ASN A 560 15.19 23.15 -19.34
N GLY A 561 16.10 24.12 -19.23
CA GLY A 561 15.84 25.41 -18.60
C GLY A 561 15.91 25.41 -17.07
N ILE A 562 16.12 24.25 -16.43
CA ILE A 562 16.34 24.16 -14.98
C ILE A 562 17.84 24.13 -14.69
N THR A 563 18.31 25.07 -13.87
CA THR A 563 19.68 25.03 -13.33
C THR A 563 19.65 24.38 -11.95
N PRO A 564 20.23 23.18 -11.77
CA PRO A 564 20.19 22.46 -10.49
C PRO A 564 20.79 23.27 -9.35
N ARG A 565 20.16 23.22 -8.17
CA ARG A 565 20.64 23.90 -6.95
C ARG A 565 20.61 22.93 -5.77
N GLN A 566 21.73 22.80 -5.05
CA GLN A 566 21.77 21.94 -3.87
C GLN A 566 20.72 22.37 -2.83
N PRO A 567 20.00 21.43 -2.18
CA PRO A 567 19.09 21.76 -1.08
C PRO A 567 19.84 22.25 0.17
N ASP A 568 19.22 23.21 0.88
CA ASP A 568 19.81 23.81 2.08
C ASP A 568 19.67 22.92 3.33
N VAL A 569 18.55 22.22 3.44
CA VAL A 569 18.28 21.30 4.56
C VAL A 569 19.08 20.02 4.36
N LYS A 570 19.79 19.59 5.40
CA LYS A 570 20.50 18.30 5.42
C LYS A 570 19.64 17.28 6.14
N SER A 571 19.62 17.33 7.47
CA SER A 571 18.84 16.43 8.31
C SER A 571 17.47 17.03 8.65
N ASP A 572 16.44 16.20 8.72
CA ASP A 572 15.09 16.60 9.09
C ASP A 572 14.32 15.45 9.77
N SER A 573 13.35 15.81 10.60
CA SER A 573 12.45 14.85 11.23
C SER A 573 11.00 15.18 10.87
N LEU A 574 10.52 14.42 9.90
CA LEU A 574 9.31 14.61 9.11
C LEU A 574 8.04 14.39 9.94
N GLU A 575 6.95 15.10 9.59
CA GLU A 575 5.61 14.93 10.19
C GLU A 575 5.00 13.57 9.85
N SER A 576 5.40 12.98 8.73
CA SER A 576 5.16 11.59 8.37
C SER A 576 5.98 10.62 9.25
N GLN A 577 6.66 11.08 10.29
CA GLN A 577 7.38 10.29 11.29
C GLN A 577 8.47 9.38 10.70
N PHE A 578 9.20 9.92 9.73
CA PHE A 578 10.54 9.46 9.37
C PHE A 578 11.55 10.50 9.88
N THR A 579 12.74 10.07 10.27
CA THR A 579 13.86 10.99 10.50
C THR A 579 14.96 10.66 9.53
N VAL A 580 15.44 11.69 8.83
CA VAL A 580 16.57 11.59 7.91
C VAL A 580 17.74 12.37 8.52
N MET A 581 18.85 11.68 8.70
CA MET A 581 20.12 12.23 9.17
C MET A 581 21.11 12.20 8.01
N ARG A 582 21.72 13.33 7.66
CA ARG A 582 22.77 13.37 6.63
C ARG A 582 23.77 14.50 6.84
N ASP A 583 24.99 14.30 6.37
CA ASP A 583 26.06 15.32 6.44
C ASP A 583 26.26 16.10 5.13
N GLY A 584 25.65 15.65 4.04
CA GLY A 584 25.74 16.28 2.73
C GLY A 584 24.70 15.79 1.73
N TRP A 585 24.89 16.20 0.47
CA TRP A 585 24.06 15.83 -0.69
C TRP A 585 24.89 15.21 -1.83
N ASP A 586 26.18 15.02 -1.59
CA ASP A 586 27.08 14.38 -2.55
C ASP A 586 26.89 12.86 -2.49
N PRO A 587 27.15 12.12 -3.59
CA PRO A 587 26.94 10.68 -3.64
C PRO A 587 27.67 9.88 -2.55
N ASP A 588 28.73 10.42 -1.95
CA ASP A 588 29.50 9.78 -0.88
C ASP A 588 29.13 10.22 0.55
N SER A 589 28.12 11.08 0.68
CA SER A 589 27.63 11.60 1.98
C SER A 589 27.07 10.50 2.87
N PHE A 590 27.13 10.72 4.18
CA PHE A 590 26.55 9.82 5.17
C PHE A 590 25.07 10.12 5.26
N TYR A 591 24.27 9.06 5.28
CA TYR A 591 22.82 9.14 5.30
C TYR A 591 22.25 8.02 6.17
N MET A 592 21.27 8.34 7.01
CA MET A 592 20.42 7.35 7.67
C MET A 592 18.97 7.82 7.64
N ALA A 593 18.06 6.91 7.28
CA ALA A 593 16.64 7.09 7.49
C ALA A 593 16.15 6.15 8.59
N VAL A 594 15.26 6.65 9.45
CA VAL A 594 14.71 5.92 10.60
C VAL A 594 13.19 6.01 10.56
N ASP A 595 12.51 4.88 10.59
CA ASP A 595 11.04 4.81 10.67
C ASP A 595 10.59 4.79 12.14
N HIS A 596 9.84 5.81 12.56
CA HIS A 596 9.31 5.91 13.92
C HIS A 596 7.82 6.20 13.99
N GLY A 597 7.07 5.84 12.96
CA GLY A 597 5.62 6.07 12.99
C GLY A 597 4.76 4.84 12.78
N PRO A 598 3.44 5.02 12.70
CA PRO A 598 2.50 3.91 12.80
C PRO A 598 2.50 3.02 11.56
N MET A 599 1.84 1.88 11.66
CA MET A 599 1.49 1.04 10.50
C MET A 599 0.69 1.87 9.46
N GLY A 600 1.17 1.91 8.23
CA GLY A 600 0.56 2.62 7.10
C GLY A 600 0.02 1.67 6.02
N GLY A 601 -1.31 1.57 5.88
CA GLY A 601 -1.94 0.71 4.86
C GLY A 601 -1.47 -0.75 4.97
N GLN A 602 -1.63 -1.58 3.93
CA GLN A 602 -1.19 -2.99 3.90
C GLN A 602 0.30 -3.20 3.56
N HIS A 603 0.92 -2.14 3.05
CA HIS A 603 2.25 -2.13 2.47
C HIS A 603 3.36 -1.73 3.45
N SER A 604 3.01 -1.16 4.62
CA SER A 604 3.95 -1.03 5.73
C SER A 604 4.23 -2.38 6.39
N HIS A 605 5.46 -2.55 6.88
CA HIS A 605 5.86 -3.70 7.71
C HIS A 605 5.83 -3.34 9.20
N ILE A 606 5.99 -4.34 10.07
CA ILE A 606 6.13 -4.15 11.52
C ILE A 606 7.62 -3.93 11.83
N ASP A 607 8.21 -2.88 11.27
CA ASP A 607 9.64 -2.55 11.32
C ASP A 607 9.93 -1.41 12.31
N THR A 608 9.28 -1.45 13.48
CA THR A 608 9.29 -0.34 14.46
C THR A 608 10.73 0.08 14.83
N LEU A 609 11.05 1.36 14.60
CA LEU A 609 12.39 1.95 14.83
C LEU A 609 13.49 1.39 13.91
N GLY A 610 13.11 0.66 12.86
CA GLY A 610 13.99 0.21 11.80
C GLY A 610 14.70 1.38 11.11
N PHE A 611 15.90 1.12 10.63
CA PHE A 611 16.72 2.11 9.95
C PHE A 611 17.46 1.52 8.78
N VAL A 612 17.87 2.40 7.87
CA VAL A 612 18.70 2.10 6.71
C VAL A 612 19.76 3.18 6.62
N ALA A 613 20.99 2.80 6.27
CA ALA A 613 22.12 3.70 6.28
C ALA A 613 23.06 3.51 5.09
N PHE A 614 23.61 4.62 4.64
CA PHE A 614 24.58 4.73 3.55
C PHE A 614 25.77 5.56 4.02
N ALA A 615 26.95 5.19 3.55
CA ALA A 615 28.18 5.93 3.75
C ALA A 615 29.11 5.69 2.57
N HIS A 616 29.89 6.71 2.18
CA HIS A 616 30.91 6.56 1.14
C HIS A 616 30.39 6.04 -0.22
N GLY A 617 29.11 6.28 -0.51
CA GLY A 617 28.46 5.90 -1.78
C GLY A 617 27.96 4.48 -1.83
N GLN A 618 27.92 3.78 -0.69
CA GLN A 618 27.38 2.44 -0.57
C GLN A 618 26.40 2.31 0.60
N PRO A 619 25.40 1.41 0.51
CA PRO A 619 24.64 1.01 1.67
C PRO A 619 25.56 0.31 2.67
N ILE A 620 25.34 0.56 3.97
CA ILE A 620 26.03 -0.12 5.08
C ILE A 620 25.05 -0.83 6.02
N ALA A 621 23.78 -0.43 5.99
CA ALA A 621 22.66 -1.09 6.65
C ALA A 621 21.45 -1.04 5.72
N VAL A 622 20.90 -2.19 5.35
CA VAL A 622 19.78 -2.31 4.42
C VAL A 622 18.54 -2.85 5.12
N ASP A 623 17.37 -2.59 4.56
CA ASP A 623 16.14 -3.28 4.94
C ASP A 623 15.93 -4.48 4.02
N SER A 624 15.27 -5.53 4.50
CA SER A 624 14.95 -6.69 3.66
C SER A 624 13.95 -6.34 2.55
N GLY A 625 13.10 -5.34 2.77
CA GLY A 625 12.10 -4.88 1.81
C GLY A 625 11.13 -6.00 1.41
N ILE A 626 10.63 -5.95 0.16
CA ILE A 626 9.61 -6.91 -0.33
C ILE A 626 10.19 -8.22 -0.90
N GLY A 627 11.50 -8.31 -1.10
CA GLY A 627 12.11 -9.39 -1.87
C GLY A 627 11.87 -9.26 -3.37
N THR A 628 11.56 -10.37 -4.05
CA THR A 628 11.37 -10.36 -5.51
C THR A 628 9.98 -9.85 -5.90
N SER A 629 8.92 -10.33 -5.25
CA SER A 629 7.53 -9.90 -5.47
C SER A 629 6.62 -10.44 -4.36
N TYR A 630 5.34 -10.10 -4.42
CA TYR A 630 4.30 -10.73 -3.60
C TYR A 630 4.19 -12.25 -3.78
N GLU A 631 4.70 -12.79 -4.90
CA GLU A 631 4.71 -14.22 -5.19
C GLU A 631 5.96 -14.93 -4.65
N ASP A 632 6.90 -14.19 -4.05
CA ASP A 632 8.02 -14.79 -3.35
C ASP A 632 7.49 -15.59 -2.17
N PRO A 633 7.75 -16.91 -2.08
CA PRO A 633 7.24 -17.73 -0.98
C PRO A 633 7.73 -17.27 0.39
N ARG A 634 8.78 -16.45 0.43
CA ARG A 634 9.35 -15.87 1.66
C ARG A 634 8.69 -14.54 2.05
N TYR A 635 7.79 -13.99 1.23
CA TYR A 635 7.20 -12.65 1.44
C TYR A 635 6.53 -12.53 2.82
N LEU A 636 5.67 -13.49 3.17
CA LEU A 636 4.99 -13.49 4.46
C LEU A 636 5.91 -13.95 5.61
N ASP A 637 6.69 -15.00 5.37
CA ASP A 637 7.43 -15.70 6.44
C ASP A 637 8.73 -14.99 6.86
N TRP A 638 9.38 -14.29 5.93
CA TRP A 638 10.66 -13.61 6.17
C TRP A 638 10.53 -12.10 6.02
N PHE A 639 10.20 -11.63 4.82
CA PHE A 639 10.32 -10.20 4.46
C PHE A 639 9.44 -9.27 5.31
N ARG A 640 8.35 -9.79 5.87
CA ARG A 640 7.44 -9.04 6.76
C ARG A 640 7.67 -9.29 8.26
N SER A 641 8.60 -10.19 8.60
CA SER A 641 8.93 -10.52 9.98
C SER A 641 9.79 -9.44 10.62
N LEU A 642 9.67 -9.25 11.93
CA LEU A 642 10.52 -8.32 12.68
C LEU A 642 12.02 -8.63 12.54
N GLN A 643 12.38 -9.92 12.41
CA GLN A 643 13.77 -10.33 12.25
C GLN A 643 14.40 -9.85 10.94
N ALA A 644 13.62 -9.52 9.92
CA ALA A 644 14.11 -9.06 8.63
C ALA A 644 14.49 -7.56 8.62
N HIS A 645 14.37 -6.86 9.76
CA HIS A 645 14.61 -5.42 9.87
C HIS A 645 15.72 -5.08 10.88
N ASN A 646 16.25 -3.85 10.79
CA ASN A 646 17.30 -3.35 11.69
C ASN A 646 16.72 -2.82 13.02
N CYS A 647 16.18 -3.72 13.84
CA CYS A 647 15.41 -3.39 15.03
C CYS A 647 15.78 -4.24 16.26
N ILE A 648 15.00 -4.10 17.33
CA ILE A 648 15.02 -4.99 18.50
C ILE A 648 13.95 -6.06 18.28
N VAL A 649 14.33 -7.32 18.47
CA VAL A 649 13.42 -8.48 18.41
C VAL A 649 13.37 -9.15 19.78
N ILE A 650 12.16 -9.41 20.29
CA ILE A 650 11.95 -10.08 21.58
C ILE A 650 11.12 -11.35 21.38
N ASP A 651 11.68 -12.50 21.79
CA ASP A 651 11.05 -13.83 21.71
C ASP A 651 10.49 -14.21 20.31
N ASP A 652 11.02 -13.64 19.22
CA ASP A 652 10.51 -13.76 17.83
C ASP A 652 9.03 -13.39 17.68
N LEU A 653 8.51 -12.54 18.57
CA LEU A 653 7.11 -12.14 18.54
C LEU A 653 6.86 -11.05 17.50
N GLU A 654 5.98 -11.35 16.56
CA GLU A 654 5.32 -10.35 15.72
C GLU A 654 4.36 -9.50 16.55
N THR A 655 4.39 -8.19 16.33
CA THR A 655 3.67 -7.25 17.21
C THR A 655 3.10 -6.03 16.46
N GLN A 656 2.90 -4.91 17.14
CA GLN A 656 2.35 -3.68 16.57
C GLN A 656 3.45 -2.66 16.30
N LYS A 657 3.16 -1.71 15.40
CA LYS A 657 4.03 -0.56 15.12
C LYS A 657 3.49 0.68 15.84
N VAL A 658 3.94 0.86 17.09
CA VAL A 658 3.52 1.95 17.97
C VAL A 658 4.75 2.65 18.52
N ALA A 659 5.02 3.87 18.05
CA ALA A 659 6.17 4.65 18.46
C ALA A 659 5.83 6.14 18.63
N GLU A 660 6.59 6.82 19.49
CA GLU A 660 6.52 8.26 19.70
C GLU A 660 7.91 8.88 19.68
N ARG A 661 8.10 9.93 18.86
CA ARG A 661 9.31 10.75 18.91
C ARG A 661 9.35 11.54 20.21
N ARG A 662 10.35 11.28 21.05
CA ARG A 662 10.57 11.97 22.33
C ARG A 662 11.28 13.30 22.14
N PHE A 663 12.31 13.33 21.29
CA PHE A 663 13.05 14.55 20.95
C PHE A 663 13.77 14.40 19.60
N TRP A 664 14.02 15.52 18.94
CA TRP A 664 14.84 15.65 17.74
C TRP A 664 15.67 16.92 17.85
N ASN A 665 16.99 16.75 17.92
CA ASN A 665 17.96 17.82 18.11
C ASN A 665 18.99 17.76 16.97
N PRO A 666 18.73 18.40 15.82
CA PRO A 666 19.72 18.51 14.76
C PRO A 666 20.83 19.50 15.16
N GLY A 667 22.06 19.26 14.72
CA GLY A 667 23.21 20.10 15.04
C GLY A 667 24.20 20.23 13.90
N THR A 668 25.25 21.04 14.08
CA THR A 668 26.29 21.21 13.04
C THR A 668 27.23 19.99 12.96
N GLU A 669 27.57 19.42 14.11
CA GLU A 669 28.46 18.25 14.23
C GLU A 669 27.71 16.97 14.60
N THR A 670 26.60 17.09 15.34
CA THR A 670 25.85 15.94 15.85
C THR A 670 24.36 16.17 15.74
N ASP A 671 23.65 15.19 15.19
CA ASP A 671 22.20 15.10 15.29
C ASP A 671 21.81 14.05 16.35
N VAL A 672 20.78 14.32 17.14
CA VAL A 672 20.28 13.36 18.14
C VAL A 672 18.79 13.15 18.00
N LEU A 673 18.39 11.89 17.83
CA LEU A 673 17.00 11.45 17.79
C LEU A 673 16.72 10.54 18.99
N GLY A 674 15.63 10.80 19.72
CA GLY A 674 15.11 9.91 20.75
C GLY A 674 13.69 9.48 20.43
N VAL A 675 13.43 8.17 20.42
CA VAL A 675 12.12 7.58 20.12
C VAL A 675 11.78 6.49 21.13
N ARG A 676 10.52 6.44 21.54
CA ARG A 676 9.96 5.37 22.38
C ARG A 676 9.03 4.50 21.56
N SER A 677 9.26 3.19 21.56
CA SER A 677 8.36 2.16 21.07
C SER A 677 7.59 1.51 22.22
N ARG A 678 6.28 1.33 21.97
CA ARG A 678 5.33 0.60 22.84
C ARG A 678 4.83 -0.68 22.15
N ALA A 679 5.54 -1.13 21.11
CA ALA A 679 5.19 -2.33 20.34
C ALA A 679 4.90 -3.53 21.25
N TYR A 680 5.81 -3.80 22.20
CA TYR A 680 5.72 -4.93 23.13
C TYR A 680 4.93 -4.65 24.42
N GLU A 681 4.37 -3.46 24.61
CA GLU A 681 3.76 -3.07 25.91
C GLU A 681 2.53 -3.94 26.22
N HIS A 682 1.67 -4.16 25.23
CA HIS A 682 0.42 -4.89 25.44
C HIS A 682 0.60 -6.41 25.57
N VAL A 683 1.66 -6.98 24.97
CA VAL A 683 1.95 -8.43 24.97
C VAL A 683 2.91 -8.86 26.07
N LEU A 684 3.91 -8.04 26.39
CA LEU A 684 5.00 -8.38 27.31
C LEU A 684 5.21 -7.37 28.44
N ASP A 685 4.45 -6.26 28.46
CA ASP A 685 4.62 -5.16 29.43
C ASP A 685 6.04 -4.54 29.38
N LEU A 686 6.57 -4.42 28.16
CA LEU A 686 7.89 -3.88 27.85
C LEU A 686 7.82 -2.58 27.04
N ILE A 687 8.71 -1.64 27.37
CA ILE A 687 8.91 -0.38 26.63
C ILE A 687 10.34 -0.36 26.09
N HIS A 688 10.48 0.04 24.83
CA HIS A 688 11.77 0.18 24.15
C HIS A 688 12.04 1.65 23.84
N ASP A 689 13.12 2.21 24.37
CA ASP A 689 13.60 3.55 24.03
C ASP A 689 14.87 3.43 23.16
N ARG A 690 14.85 4.00 21.94
CA ARG A 690 16.03 4.12 21.05
C ARG A 690 16.49 5.56 21.00
N THR A 691 17.78 5.79 21.27
CA THR A 691 18.45 7.07 21.02
C THR A 691 19.54 6.88 19.97
N ILE A 692 19.55 7.71 18.94
CA ILE A 692 20.54 7.67 17.85
C ILE A 692 21.30 8.98 17.85
N PHE A 693 22.62 8.89 17.98
CA PHE A 693 23.56 10.00 17.82
C PHE A 693 24.25 9.85 16.47
N PHE A 694 24.00 10.77 15.55
CA PHE A 694 24.72 10.84 14.28
C PHE A 694 25.86 11.84 14.39
N LEU A 695 27.08 11.34 14.42
CA LEU A 695 28.31 12.12 14.42
C LEU A 695 28.74 12.34 12.96
N LYS A 696 28.57 13.56 12.45
CA LYS A 696 28.74 13.87 11.02
C LYS A 696 30.17 13.60 10.55
N GLY A 697 30.30 12.90 9.40
CA GLY A 697 31.58 12.41 8.90
C GLY A 697 32.25 11.30 9.72
N VAL A 698 31.61 10.81 10.80
CA VAL A 698 32.14 9.73 11.66
C VAL A 698 31.25 8.49 11.61
N GLY A 699 29.97 8.57 12.03
CA GLY A 699 29.09 7.40 12.09
C GLY A 699 27.91 7.57 13.04
N TRP A 700 27.35 6.46 13.51
CA TRP A 700 26.14 6.45 14.35
C TRP A 700 26.33 5.63 15.62
N LEU A 701 26.04 6.23 16.77
CA LEU A 701 25.87 5.50 18.04
C LEU A 701 24.39 5.29 18.31
N LEU A 702 23.97 4.03 18.37
CA LEU A 702 22.62 3.62 18.73
C LEU A 702 22.61 3.13 20.16
N HIS A 703 21.72 3.69 20.98
CA HIS A 703 21.49 3.28 22.35
C HIS A 703 20.04 2.81 22.50
N ASP A 704 19.86 1.51 22.69
CA ASP A 704 18.57 0.86 22.87
C ASP A 704 18.40 0.43 24.32
N ARG A 705 17.38 0.96 25.00
CA ARG A 705 17.03 0.62 26.37
C ARG A 705 15.66 -0.03 26.42
N ILE A 706 15.60 -1.28 26.85
CA ILE A 706 14.37 -2.02 27.09
C ILE A 706 14.09 -1.98 28.58
N THR A 707 12.89 -1.56 28.97
CA THR A 707 12.46 -1.48 30.37
C THR A 707 11.16 -2.22 30.56
N ALA A 708 10.99 -2.77 31.75
CA ALA A 708 9.88 -3.64 32.07
C ALA A 708 9.26 -3.27 33.42
N SER A 709 7.97 -3.57 33.60
CA SER A 709 7.35 -3.42 34.92
C SER A 709 7.91 -4.44 35.92
N ALA A 710 7.71 -4.19 37.22
CA ALA A 710 8.19 -5.08 38.28
C ALA A 710 7.59 -6.51 38.23
N ALA A 711 6.51 -6.71 37.48
CA ALA A 711 5.84 -8.01 37.33
C ALA A 711 6.32 -8.81 36.10
N SER A 712 7.13 -8.22 35.24
CA SER A 712 7.61 -8.84 34.01
C SER A 712 8.77 -9.82 34.25
N ASP A 713 8.93 -10.79 33.34
CA ASP A 713 10.03 -11.76 33.36
C ASP A 713 11.14 -11.41 32.36
N LEU A 714 11.55 -10.13 32.32
CA LEU A 714 12.49 -9.62 31.30
C LEU A 714 13.79 -10.44 31.23
N GLY A 715 14.35 -10.84 32.38
CA GLY A 715 15.63 -11.56 32.46
C GLY A 715 15.64 -12.96 31.82
N ASN A 716 14.46 -13.54 31.58
CA ASN A 716 14.31 -14.83 30.91
C ASN A 716 13.94 -14.71 29.42
N ARG A 717 13.70 -13.49 28.91
CA ARG A 717 13.36 -13.23 27.51
C ARG A 717 14.59 -13.30 26.62
N ARG A 718 14.41 -13.73 25.38
CA ARG A 718 15.42 -13.57 24.33
C ARG A 718 15.27 -12.17 23.75
N ILE A 719 16.32 -11.36 23.86
CA ILE A 719 16.35 -9.98 23.36
C ILE A 719 17.53 -9.86 22.40
N ASP A 720 17.20 -9.56 21.15
CA ASP A 720 18.11 -9.55 20.03
C ASP A 720 18.15 -8.15 19.41
N TRP A 721 19.36 -7.63 19.21
CA TRP A 721 19.62 -6.43 18.40
C TRP A 721 20.12 -6.87 17.03
N VAL A 722 19.39 -6.50 15.98
CA VAL A 722 19.59 -7.03 14.62
C VAL A 722 20.09 -5.95 13.65
N LEU A 723 21.04 -6.32 12.79
CA LEU A 723 21.57 -5.48 11.71
C LEU A 723 21.78 -6.30 10.44
N HIS A 724 21.31 -5.80 9.30
CA HIS A 724 21.52 -6.38 7.98
C HIS A 724 22.56 -5.56 7.22
N ALA A 725 23.79 -6.09 7.14
CA ALA A 725 24.89 -5.48 6.40
C ALA A 725 24.97 -6.09 4.98
N PRO A 726 25.08 -5.27 3.92
CA PRO A 726 25.06 -5.76 2.54
C PRO A 726 26.31 -6.54 2.12
N PHE A 727 27.27 -6.71 3.02
CA PHE A 727 28.51 -7.45 2.82
C PHE A 727 28.86 -8.28 4.07
N ALA A 728 29.82 -9.18 3.93
CA ALA A 728 30.25 -10.07 5.00
C ALA A 728 30.84 -9.29 6.19
N LEU A 729 30.36 -9.60 7.40
CA LEU A 729 30.96 -9.16 8.66
C LEU A 729 31.77 -10.30 9.29
N GLN A 730 32.85 -9.97 9.97
CA GLN A 730 33.69 -10.92 10.70
C GLN A 730 34.01 -10.41 12.10
N PRO A 731 34.00 -11.27 13.13
CA PRO A 731 34.44 -10.90 14.47
C PRO A 731 35.92 -10.49 14.51
N ASP A 732 36.20 -9.38 15.19
CA ASP A 732 37.55 -8.78 15.34
C ASP A 732 37.89 -8.44 16.80
N GLY A 733 37.15 -9.05 17.73
CA GLY A 733 37.29 -8.85 19.17
C GLY A 733 35.97 -9.00 19.90
N PRO A 734 35.96 -8.94 21.25
CA PRO A 734 34.73 -8.95 22.04
C PRO A 734 33.78 -7.83 21.59
N GLY A 735 32.60 -8.22 21.06
CA GLY A 735 31.58 -7.29 20.56
C GLY A 735 32.04 -6.38 19.40
N THR A 736 33.16 -6.70 18.75
CA THR A 736 33.67 -5.95 17.60
C THR A 736 33.57 -6.80 16.35
N LEU A 737 32.94 -6.26 15.31
CA LEU A 737 32.92 -6.87 13.99
C LEU A 737 33.38 -5.86 12.95
N HIS A 738 34.01 -6.33 11.87
CA HIS A 738 34.27 -5.51 10.70
C HIS A 738 33.90 -6.23 9.41
N GLY A 739 33.58 -5.46 8.38
CA GLY A 739 33.43 -5.93 7.00
C GLY A 739 33.90 -4.87 6.02
N THR A 740 34.23 -5.29 4.80
CA THR A 740 34.64 -4.40 3.71
C THR A 740 34.07 -4.91 2.40
N ASP A 741 33.58 -4.01 1.57
CA ASP A 741 33.23 -4.25 0.17
C ASP A 741 33.71 -3.08 -0.69
N ASP A 742 34.40 -3.38 -1.79
CA ASP A 742 34.96 -2.40 -2.74
C ASP A 742 35.62 -1.15 -2.09
N GLY A 743 36.41 -1.39 -1.04
CA GLY A 743 37.16 -0.34 -0.34
C GLY A 743 36.34 0.56 0.59
N VAL A 744 35.04 0.28 0.78
CA VAL A 744 34.20 0.83 1.84
C VAL A 744 34.01 -0.26 2.89
N GLY A 745 34.11 0.08 4.17
CA GLY A 745 33.87 -0.89 5.23
C GLY A 745 33.06 -0.32 6.38
N LEU A 746 32.65 -1.22 7.26
CA LEU A 746 31.91 -0.92 8.47
C LEU A 746 32.58 -1.64 9.64
N ILE A 747 32.80 -0.92 10.74
CA ILE A 747 33.08 -1.50 12.04
C ILE A 747 31.80 -1.39 12.88
N VAL A 748 31.39 -2.49 13.51
CA VAL A 748 30.29 -2.56 14.47
C VAL A 748 30.88 -2.82 15.85
N LEU A 749 30.70 -1.89 16.79
CA LEU A 749 31.26 -1.96 18.14
C LEU A 749 30.14 -1.97 19.18
N ALA A 750 30.02 -3.05 19.96
CA ALA A 750 29.16 -3.11 21.13
C ALA A 750 29.88 -2.49 22.35
N GLY A 751 29.22 -1.59 23.08
CA GLY A 751 29.78 -0.89 24.23
C GLY A 751 29.79 -1.69 25.53
N SER A 752 29.02 -2.79 25.58
CA SER A 752 28.97 -3.71 26.73
C SER A 752 29.13 -5.18 26.28
N PRO A 753 30.26 -5.55 25.65
CA PRO A 753 30.43 -6.86 25.03
C PRO A 753 30.30 -8.02 26.04
N ASP A 754 30.64 -7.79 27.31
CA ASP A 754 30.54 -8.80 28.36
C ASP A 754 29.08 -9.17 28.70
N ALA A 755 28.14 -8.26 28.46
CA ALA A 755 26.70 -8.50 28.63
C ALA A 755 26.09 -9.30 27.47
N LEU A 756 26.79 -9.41 26.34
CA LEU A 756 26.32 -10.06 25.13
C LEU A 756 26.81 -11.52 25.03
N ALA A 757 26.00 -12.36 24.40
CA ALA A 757 26.44 -13.65 23.88
C ALA A 757 27.40 -13.44 22.69
N SER A 758 28.01 -14.53 22.21
CA SER A 758 28.78 -14.47 20.96
C SER A 758 27.86 -13.98 19.82
N PRO A 759 28.33 -13.07 18.95
CA PRO A 759 27.52 -12.59 17.83
C PRO A 759 27.14 -13.74 16.91
N GLU A 760 25.88 -13.75 16.49
CA GLU A 760 25.36 -14.67 15.48
C GLU A 760 25.41 -13.96 14.12
N LEU A 761 25.90 -14.68 13.10
CA LEU A 761 26.06 -14.19 11.73
C LEU A 761 25.37 -15.16 10.78
N GLU A 762 24.30 -14.70 10.16
CA GLU A 762 23.49 -15.50 9.23
C GLU A 762 23.40 -14.81 7.87
N GLN A 763 23.06 -15.58 6.84
CA GLN A 763 22.85 -15.06 5.49
C GLN A 763 21.37 -15.11 5.19
N HIS A 764 20.78 -13.96 4.90
CA HIS A 764 19.35 -13.83 4.62
C HIS A 764 19.09 -12.92 3.44
N PRO A 765 18.02 -13.15 2.67
CA PRO A 765 17.73 -12.37 1.48
C PRO A 765 17.22 -10.97 1.84
N ALA A 766 17.73 -9.94 1.15
CA ALA A 766 17.27 -8.56 1.26
C ALA A 766 17.19 -7.87 -0.11
N SER A 767 16.35 -6.84 -0.19
CA SER A 767 16.19 -6.00 -1.37
C SER A 767 17.32 -4.97 -1.44
N ILE A 768 18.21 -5.09 -2.44
CA ILE A 768 19.40 -4.23 -2.53
C ILE A 768 19.22 -3.17 -3.62
N PRO A 769 19.50 -1.88 -3.33
CA PRO A 769 19.52 -0.83 -4.36
C PRO A 769 20.44 -1.19 -5.53
N LEU A 770 19.96 -0.95 -6.76
CA LEU A 770 20.72 -1.22 -7.98
C LEU A 770 20.93 0.08 -8.77
N ASN A 771 22.19 0.45 -9.02
CA ASN A 771 22.50 1.63 -9.83
C ASN A 771 21.90 1.58 -11.24
N ALA A 772 21.70 0.37 -11.78
CA ALA A 772 21.08 0.18 -13.09
C ALA A 772 19.62 0.67 -13.18
N VAL A 773 18.90 0.81 -12.05
CA VAL A 773 17.49 1.25 -12.06
C VAL A 773 17.31 2.76 -11.89
N ARG A 774 18.39 3.54 -11.76
CA ARG A 774 18.36 5.00 -11.54
C ARG A 774 17.53 5.75 -12.58
N THR A 775 17.66 5.37 -13.84
CA THR A 775 16.98 6.02 -14.97
C THR A 775 15.77 5.23 -15.47
N MET A 776 15.47 4.08 -14.85
CA MET A 776 14.35 3.24 -15.26
C MET A 776 13.03 3.82 -14.74
N ARG A 777 11.97 3.63 -15.52
CA ARG A 777 10.60 3.85 -15.03
C ARG A 777 10.31 2.89 -13.89
N LEU A 778 9.42 3.29 -12.98
CA LEU A 778 9.01 2.46 -11.84
C LEU A 778 8.60 1.06 -12.30
N TRP A 779 7.74 0.98 -13.32
CA TRP A 779 7.21 -0.29 -13.82
C TRP A 779 8.24 -1.12 -14.59
N ASP A 780 9.19 -0.48 -15.27
CA ASP A 780 10.29 -1.19 -15.95
C ASP A 780 11.23 -1.82 -14.90
N ALA A 781 11.50 -1.11 -13.79
CA ALA A 781 12.25 -1.64 -12.66
C ALA A 781 11.49 -2.78 -11.96
N VAL A 782 10.17 -2.66 -11.77
CA VAL A 782 9.33 -3.71 -11.19
C VAL A 782 9.31 -4.97 -12.06
N ARG A 783 9.15 -4.84 -13.38
CA ARG A 783 9.14 -6.00 -14.31
C ARG A 783 10.49 -6.73 -14.36
N ARG A 784 11.58 -6.04 -14.00
CA ARG A 784 12.93 -6.61 -13.93
C ARG A 784 13.24 -7.26 -12.59
N ARG A 785 12.33 -7.25 -11.60
CA ARG A 785 12.52 -7.92 -10.29
C ARG A 785 12.70 -9.43 -10.49
N GLY A 786 13.95 -9.83 -10.71
CA GLY A 786 14.43 -11.20 -10.73
C GLY A 786 15.53 -11.39 -9.68
N LYS A 787 16.36 -12.43 -9.84
CA LYS A 787 17.47 -12.76 -8.91
C LYS A 787 18.44 -11.60 -8.64
N ASP A 788 18.55 -10.62 -9.52
CA ASP A 788 19.52 -9.53 -9.37
C ASP A 788 19.15 -8.50 -8.28
N PHE A 789 17.86 -8.43 -7.92
CA PHE A 789 17.27 -7.42 -7.02
C PHE A 789 17.22 -7.85 -5.55
N THR A 790 17.26 -9.16 -5.30
CA THR A 790 17.28 -9.74 -3.96
C THR A 790 18.57 -10.54 -3.81
N ARG A 791 19.37 -10.21 -2.80
CA ARG A 791 20.65 -10.87 -2.54
C ARG A 791 20.74 -11.25 -1.08
N ASP A 792 21.52 -12.29 -0.80
CA ASP A 792 21.83 -12.62 0.58
C ASP A 792 22.75 -11.55 1.17
N VAL A 793 22.38 -11.08 2.35
CA VAL A 793 23.13 -10.12 3.15
C VAL A 793 23.45 -10.74 4.50
N THR A 794 24.44 -10.17 5.19
CA THR A 794 24.80 -10.64 6.52
C THR A 794 23.88 -10.05 7.56
N GLN A 795 23.06 -10.88 8.18
CA GLN A 795 22.37 -10.53 9.41
C GLN A 795 23.31 -10.76 10.59
N LEU A 796 23.60 -9.69 11.32
CA LEU A 796 24.26 -9.70 12.61
C LEU A 796 23.20 -9.64 13.71
N THR A 797 23.27 -10.60 14.64
CA THR A 797 22.47 -10.58 15.86
C THR A 797 23.38 -10.47 17.08
N PHE A 798 23.21 -9.38 17.83
CA PHE A 798 23.72 -9.26 19.19
C PHE A 798 22.63 -9.66 20.17
N ARG A 799 22.85 -10.78 20.86
CA ARG A 799 21.92 -11.32 21.86
C ARG A 799 22.37 -11.00 23.27
N GLN A 800 21.47 -10.53 24.11
CA GLN A 800 21.76 -10.32 25.52
C GLN A 800 21.92 -11.67 26.26
N LYS A 801 22.96 -11.82 27.09
CA LYS A 801 23.07 -12.96 28.03
C LYS A 801 21.97 -12.84 29.07
N ARG A 802 21.46 -13.97 29.58
CA ARG A 802 20.51 -13.95 30.71
C ARG A 802 21.05 -13.12 31.87
N PHE A 803 20.20 -12.25 32.42
CA PHE A 803 20.54 -11.32 33.48
C PHE A 803 19.39 -11.22 34.48
N ALA A 804 19.71 -10.77 35.70
CA ALA A 804 18.70 -10.42 36.69
C ALA A 804 18.46 -8.90 36.64
N GLY A 805 17.23 -8.47 36.40
CA GLY A 805 16.89 -7.04 36.36
C GLY A 805 15.61 -6.75 35.58
N ASN A 806 15.19 -5.49 35.63
CA ASN A 806 14.01 -4.95 34.95
C ASN A 806 14.37 -4.01 33.79
N SER A 807 15.64 -3.98 33.38
CA SER A 807 16.08 -3.27 32.17
C SER A 807 17.24 -3.96 31.47
N CYS A 808 17.26 -3.85 30.14
CA CYS A 808 18.34 -4.26 29.24
C CYS A 808 18.81 -3.07 28.41
N GLU A 809 20.09 -3.00 28.07
CA GLU A 809 20.67 -1.93 27.25
C GLU A 809 21.59 -2.50 26.17
N PHE A 810 21.49 -1.97 24.96
CA PHE A 810 22.48 -2.12 23.90
C PHE A 810 23.04 -0.74 23.56
N ALA A 811 24.36 -0.60 23.50
CA ALA A 811 25.03 0.56 22.93
C ALA A 811 25.89 0.06 21.77
N VAL A 812 25.55 0.45 20.54
CA VAL A 812 26.21 -0.04 19.32
C VAL A 812 26.66 1.13 18.46
N LEU A 813 27.96 1.21 18.19
CA LEU A 813 28.55 2.19 17.27
C LEU A 813 28.73 1.54 15.89
N LEU A 814 28.14 2.18 14.88
CA LEU A 814 28.34 1.91 13.46
C LEU A 814 29.34 2.92 12.92
N LEU A 815 30.55 2.46 12.61
CA LEU A 815 31.67 3.29 12.15
C LEU A 815 32.03 2.90 10.70
N PRO A 816 31.47 3.58 9.68
CA PRO A 816 31.91 3.41 8.31
C PRO A 816 33.33 3.94 8.10
N TYR A 817 34.06 3.36 7.16
CA TYR A 817 35.39 3.82 6.76
C TYR A 817 35.62 3.58 5.26
N ARG A 818 36.64 4.26 4.70
CA ARG A 818 37.13 4.03 3.34
C ARG A 818 38.61 3.67 3.38
N GLY A 819 39.00 2.62 2.65
CA GLY A 819 40.38 2.14 2.56
C GLY A 819 40.74 1.23 3.73
N THR A 820 41.76 1.60 4.50
CA THR A 820 42.27 0.78 5.60
C THR A 820 41.33 0.84 6.80
N CYS A 821 40.97 -0.33 7.34
CA CYS A 821 40.19 -0.45 8.58
C CYS A 821 40.89 0.29 9.74
N PRO A 822 40.27 1.34 10.31
CA PRO A 822 40.87 2.07 11.42
C PRO A 822 40.80 1.24 12.72
N ALA A 823 41.73 1.50 13.65
CA ALA A 823 41.57 1.02 15.01
C ALA A 823 40.48 1.85 15.71
N ALA A 824 39.48 1.18 16.27
CA ALA A 824 38.37 1.83 16.97
C ALA A 824 37.98 1.05 18.23
N GLN A 825 37.56 1.77 19.26
CA GLN A 825 37.10 1.21 20.54
C GLN A 825 35.97 2.06 21.10
N LEU A 826 35.01 1.43 21.77
CA LEU A 826 33.92 2.09 22.47
C LEU A 826 34.08 1.80 23.97
N HIS A 827 34.21 2.84 24.78
CA HIS A 827 34.39 2.74 26.23
C HIS A 827 33.23 3.42 26.94
N ARG A 828 32.67 2.77 27.96
CA ARG A 828 31.74 3.40 28.89
C ARG A 828 32.55 4.15 29.94
N THR A 829 32.21 5.42 30.20
CA THR A 829 32.87 6.24 31.22
C THR A 829 32.05 6.23 32.52
N ASP A 830 32.70 6.53 33.66
CA ASP A 830 32.06 6.45 34.98
C ASP A 830 30.94 7.48 35.20
N ASP A 831 30.86 8.50 34.33
CA ASP A 831 29.88 9.59 34.37
C ASP A 831 28.56 9.28 33.63
N GLY A 832 28.40 8.06 33.10
CA GLY A 832 27.17 7.57 32.48
C GLY A 832 27.33 7.31 31.00
#